data_AF-A0A843LLL4-F1
#
_entry.id   AF-A0A843LLL4-F1
#
_cell.length_a   1.000
_cell.length_b   1.000
_cell.length_c   1.000
_cell.angle_alpha   90.00
_cell.angle_beta   90.00
_cell.angle_gamma   90.00
#
_symmetry.space_group_name_H-M   'P 1'
#
loop_
_entity.id
_entity.type
_entity.pdbx_description
1 polymer ?
#
loop_
_entity_poly.entity_id
_entity_poly.type
_entity_poly.pdbx_seq_one_letter_code
_entity_poly.pdbx_strand_id
1 'polypeptide(L)'
;MTEVMTIHSPFTDTMRRALGMAGDRSYSKVKESGAYLFTMDPPEEGDMRQEFWDIAVYLLSNRKPSDAVIKTLQNRNKKLKEYQRLDYGALSEIKDLAYSYIKTVKLFDTPEEEEVIRHIPFFEKDGVLYLTCISPDVRYSYAHLQDGTVVFSSEETDPSGIVTMPPELPVHQDRGTTSYIVGIPRTDLLEKAELLTPGALYARIRDHLFRYLDADEHDYELFVYYILYSWYYSKCSTTPYLRFLGDTGKGKSRFLKVISDLCFYPIRASGASSISGIMRFKEKWMGTLLIDESDLKGDQSSPLIKYLNLGFEKDNFFILTDKNDVSRVHLFDPFGPKLIAMRQPFQDTATEGRCLSFSPDETTRDDIPPELPSTYAEEVAVIRALIARFTLEHWPRVSEECMLSCIGNGIEGRLKQMARPLSIILTLFPDGQERFLRYLKSRQEEIKRTRAESYEGIMFNYVLSLALGDEILMSDPEFGKYYYEGRIQAVTSKMITEGLKCSSKSVSRALGGIGMVSRQKRVQTAHGIKNIRALEIPNRRKWLEIMQRYYYDESGGEIPDCPECLRGPEYQVLQTEMAGIESFTKPTGGDAQRFSKPGDGLVQPAHENTSRALSDFTIFQEFAVYHGMSPDLPVHAYVPIPDEDRTELYCRCKGCTASTRSSAMFWIPDRPYNQVCQKHLDEMKYLYEKENPL
;
A
#
# COMPACT_ATOMS: atom_id res chain seq x y z
N MET A 1 -44.20 15.42 24.48
CA MET A 1 -43.60 16.68 24.98
C MET A 1 -44.22 17.13 26.30
N THR A 2 -45.55 17.11 26.41
CA THR A 2 -46.33 17.48 27.59
C THR A 2 -46.00 16.64 28.85
N GLU A 3 -45.72 15.34 28.72
CA GLU A 3 -45.23 14.48 29.84
C GLU A 3 -43.77 14.78 30.25
N VAL A 4 -42.91 15.23 29.33
CA VAL A 4 -41.51 15.57 29.62
C VAL A 4 -41.41 16.88 30.42
N MET A 5 -42.36 17.79 30.21
CA MET A 5 -42.42 19.10 30.88
C MET A 5 -42.83 19.02 32.36
N THR A 6 -43.51 17.93 32.77
CA THR A 6 -44.02 17.74 34.14
C THR A 6 -43.11 16.89 35.03
N ILE A 7 -42.17 16.13 34.47
CA ILE A 7 -41.47 15.06 35.21
C ILE A 7 -40.03 15.43 35.62
N HIS A 8 -39.36 16.39 34.95
CA HIS A 8 -37.96 16.75 35.28
C HIS A 8 -37.70 18.25 35.39
N SER A 9 -36.82 18.62 36.33
CA SER A 9 -36.45 20.00 36.70
C SER A 9 -35.21 20.62 35.98
N PRO A 10 -34.92 20.43 34.68
CA PRO A 10 -33.84 21.17 34.01
C PRO A 10 -34.31 22.31 33.08
N PHE A 11 -35.62 22.52 32.88
CA PHE A 11 -36.10 23.54 31.93
C PHE A 11 -36.15 24.94 32.55
N THR A 12 -35.47 25.90 31.91
CA THR A 12 -35.66 27.33 32.20
C THR A 12 -37.03 27.81 31.71
N ASP A 13 -37.52 28.94 32.22
CA ASP A 13 -38.82 29.49 31.80
C ASP A 13 -38.88 29.78 30.29
N THR A 14 -37.79 30.23 29.70
CA THR A 14 -37.68 30.42 28.25
C THR A 14 -37.85 29.11 27.48
N MET A 15 -37.27 28.01 27.97
CA MET A 15 -37.43 26.70 27.35
C MET A 15 -38.86 26.18 27.45
N ARG A 16 -39.53 26.39 28.61
CA ARG A 16 -40.93 26.01 28.78
C ARG A 16 -41.85 26.79 27.84
N ARG A 17 -41.63 28.11 27.72
CA ARG A 17 -42.38 28.97 26.80
C ARG A 17 -42.15 28.56 25.34
N ALA A 18 -40.90 28.24 24.97
CA ALA A 18 -40.54 27.79 23.63
C ALA A 18 -41.20 26.44 23.27
N LEU A 19 -41.22 25.47 24.19
CA LEU A 19 -41.94 24.21 24.02
C LEU A 19 -43.45 24.40 23.99
N GLY A 20 -43.99 25.31 24.81
CA GLY A 20 -45.41 25.67 24.79
C GLY A 20 -45.88 26.22 23.43
N MET A 21 -45.03 26.96 22.70
CA MET A 21 -45.33 27.42 21.33
C MET A 21 -45.40 26.29 20.29
N ALA A 22 -44.78 25.15 20.55
CA ALA A 22 -44.89 23.98 19.68
C ALA A 22 -46.22 23.24 19.89
N GLY A 23 -46.82 23.35 21.08
CA GLY A 23 -47.95 22.53 21.51
C GLY A 23 -47.55 21.04 21.56
N ASP A 24 -48.43 20.15 21.11
CA ASP A 24 -48.15 18.71 20.99
C ASP A 24 -47.41 18.33 19.68
N ARG A 25 -46.96 19.30 18.88
CA ARG A 25 -46.27 19.05 17.59
C ARG A 25 -44.83 18.61 17.83
N SER A 26 -44.44 17.46 17.28
CA SER A 26 -43.02 17.02 17.24
C SER A 26 -42.17 17.96 16.39
N TYR A 27 -40.84 17.92 16.56
CA TYR A 27 -39.93 18.76 15.76
C TYR A 27 -40.11 18.56 14.26
N SER A 28 -40.23 17.30 13.82
CA SER A 28 -40.50 16.92 12.43
C SER A 28 -41.85 17.47 11.94
N LYS A 29 -42.90 17.44 12.76
CA LYS A 29 -44.20 18.06 12.42
C LYS A 29 -44.17 19.58 12.38
N VAL A 30 -43.36 20.24 13.21
CA VAL A 30 -43.14 21.70 13.14
C VAL A 30 -42.33 22.07 11.89
N LYS A 31 -41.39 21.20 11.47
CA LYS A 31 -40.64 21.36 10.22
C LYS A 31 -41.53 21.17 8.99
N GLU A 32 -42.46 20.23 9.05
CA GLU A 32 -43.39 19.87 7.97
C GLU A 32 -44.64 20.77 7.89
N SER A 33 -44.96 21.55 8.92
CA SER A 33 -46.14 22.44 8.94
C SER A 33 -46.15 23.51 7.85
N GLY A 34 -45.08 23.60 7.04
CA GLY A 34 -45.21 24.12 5.70
C GLY A 34 -45.22 25.64 5.60
N ALA A 35 -44.27 26.32 6.26
CA ALA A 35 -43.93 27.71 5.94
C ALA A 35 -43.24 27.87 4.55
N TYR A 36 -43.50 26.96 3.61
CA TYR A 36 -43.06 26.97 2.22
C TYR A 36 -44.22 27.25 1.26
N LEU A 37 -45.06 28.21 1.61
CA LEU A 37 -45.75 29.00 0.61
C LEU A 37 -45.46 30.46 0.95
N PHE A 38 -44.61 31.08 0.16
CA PHE A 38 -44.77 32.50 -0.14
C PHE A 38 -46.15 32.66 -0.82
N THR A 39 -47.26 32.49 -0.09
CA THR A 39 -48.51 33.08 -0.52
C THR A 39 -48.25 34.58 -0.55
N MET A 40 -48.54 35.23 -1.68
CA MET A 40 -48.27 36.66 -1.83
C MET A 40 -49.03 37.50 -0.79
N ASP A 41 -50.11 36.93 -0.24
CA ASP A 41 -50.93 37.52 0.80
C ASP A 41 -50.96 36.65 2.08
N PRO A 42 -50.72 37.25 3.25
CA PRO A 42 -50.92 36.59 4.54
C PRO A 42 -52.43 36.33 4.79
N PRO A 43 -52.80 35.21 5.44
CA PRO A 43 -54.19 34.89 5.72
C PRO A 43 -54.88 35.99 6.55
N GLU A 44 -56.16 36.29 6.27
CA GLU A 44 -56.89 37.36 6.96
C GLU A 44 -57.22 37.02 8.43
N GLU A 45 -57.28 35.73 8.77
CA GLU A 45 -57.54 35.21 10.11
C GLU A 45 -56.51 34.12 10.48
N GLY A 46 -55.82 34.29 11.61
CA GLY A 46 -54.80 33.38 12.11
C GLY A 46 -54.01 33.95 13.29
N ASP A 47 -53.38 33.09 14.10
CA ASP A 47 -52.46 33.54 15.15
C ASP A 47 -51.12 33.94 14.53
N MET A 48 -50.94 35.25 14.34
CA MET A 48 -49.71 35.79 13.76
C MET A 48 -48.46 35.39 14.54
N ARG A 49 -48.51 35.29 15.88
CA ARG A 49 -47.33 34.89 16.67
C ARG A 49 -46.93 33.46 16.34
N GLN A 50 -47.90 32.57 16.18
CA GLN A 50 -47.65 31.18 15.82
C GLN A 50 -47.08 31.04 14.40
N GLU A 51 -47.61 31.81 13.46
CA GLU A 51 -47.13 31.82 12.07
C GLU A 51 -45.70 32.34 11.96
N PHE A 52 -45.39 33.47 12.60
CA PHE A 52 -44.02 34.00 12.64
C PHE A 52 -43.05 33.07 13.37
N TRP A 53 -43.52 32.31 14.37
CA TRP A 53 -42.72 31.30 15.05
C TRP A 53 -42.41 30.10 14.15
N ASP A 54 -43.39 29.56 13.44
CA ASP A 54 -43.19 28.46 12.48
C ASP A 54 -42.16 28.88 11.40
N ILE A 55 -42.23 30.14 10.90
CA ILE A 55 -41.25 30.71 9.97
C ILE A 55 -39.85 30.82 10.60
N ALA A 56 -39.76 31.30 11.84
CA ALA A 56 -38.49 31.46 12.53
C ALA A 56 -37.81 30.10 12.78
N VAL A 57 -38.58 29.09 13.21
CA VAL A 57 -38.09 27.71 13.40
C VAL A 57 -37.60 27.13 12.07
N TYR A 58 -38.36 27.30 10.99
CA TYR A 58 -37.98 26.86 9.66
C TYR A 58 -36.68 27.53 9.15
N LEU A 59 -36.52 28.84 9.31
CA LEU A 59 -35.30 29.54 8.87
C LEU A 59 -34.07 29.12 9.68
N LEU A 60 -34.23 28.98 10.99
CA LEU A 60 -33.16 28.55 11.89
C LEU A 60 -32.76 27.08 11.67
N SER A 61 -33.71 26.19 11.35
CA SER A 61 -33.41 24.79 11.01
C SER A 61 -32.60 24.67 9.71
N ASN A 62 -32.82 25.57 8.75
CA ASN A 62 -32.01 25.72 7.52
C ASN A 62 -30.72 26.53 7.71
N ARG A 63 -30.23 26.63 8.95
CA ARG A 63 -28.96 27.29 9.33
C ARG A 63 -28.86 28.75 8.89
N LYS A 64 -29.99 29.47 8.76
CA LYS A 64 -29.96 30.92 8.52
C LYS A 64 -29.46 31.63 9.79
N PRO A 65 -28.59 32.65 9.66
CA PRO A 65 -28.11 33.41 10.82
C PRO A 65 -29.25 34.22 11.45
N SER A 66 -29.13 34.48 12.76
CA SER A 66 -30.14 35.19 13.57
C SER A 66 -30.60 36.51 12.95
N ASP A 67 -29.65 37.28 12.39
CA ASP A 67 -29.92 38.56 11.73
C ASP A 67 -30.72 38.41 10.42
N ALA A 68 -30.51 37.32 9.68
CA ALA A 68 -31.29 37.02 8.48
C ALA A 68 -32.72 36.59 8.85
N VAL A 69 -32.88 35.86 9.96
CA VAL A 69 -34.19 35.45 10.47
C VAL A 69 -35.00 36.69 10.85
N ILE A 70 -34.47 37.55 11.73
CA ILE A 70 -35.21 38.74 12.19
C ILE A 70 -35.55 39.69 11.02
N LYS A 71 -34.63 39.88 10.07
CA LYS A 71 -34.87 40.69 8.86
C LYS A 71 -36.00 40.11 8.00
N THR A 72 -36.08 38.78 7.89
CA THR A 72 -37.14 38.10 7.16
C THR A 72 -38.49 38.29 7.85
N LEU A 73 -38.55 38.14 9.18
CA LEU A 73 -39.76 38.38 9.95
C LEU A 73 -40.22 39.85 9.82
N GLN A 74 -39.31 40.82 9.94
CA GLN A 74 -39.62 42.25 9.75
C GLN A 74 -40.16 42.56 8.35
N ASN A 75 -39.56 41.98 7.31
CA ASN A 75 -40.00 42.20 5.93
C ASN A 75 -41.40 41.63 5.68
N ARG A 76 -41.74 40.48 6.26
CA ARG A 76 -43.10 39.93 6.19
C ARG A 76 -44.07 40.76 7.02
N ASN A 77 -43.68 41.19 8.22
CA ASN A 77 -44.51 42.02 9.09
C ASN A 77 -44.91 43.36 8.46
N LYS A 78 -44.03 43.96 7.64
CA LYS A 78 -44.37 45.18 6.87
C LYS A 78 -45.50 44.98 5.86
N LYS A 79 -45.73 43.76 5.39
CA LYS A 79 -46.78 43.43 4.40
C LYS A 79 -48.16 43.25 5.02
N LEU A 80 -48.27 43.16 6.34
CA LEU A 80 -49.55 43.01 7.06
C LEU A 80 -50.28 44.34 7.21
N LYS A 81 -51.62 44.26 7.37
CA LYS A 81 -52.47 45.39 7.77
C LYS A 81 -52.01 45.91 9.12
N GLU A 82 -52.13 47.22 9.36
CA GLU A 82 -51.53 47.89 10.53
C GLU A 82 -51.94 47.27 11.87
N TYR A 83 -53.20 46.82 12.01
CA TYR A 83 -53.71 46.16 13.22
C TYR A 83 -53.21 44.72 13.44
N GLN A 84 -52.58 44.10 12.43
CA GLN A 84 -52.02 42.75 12.50
C GLN A 84 -50.50 42.75 12.71
N ARG A 85 -49.85 43.92 12.66
CA ARG A 85 -48.39 44.02 12.76
C ARG A 85 -47.93 43.76 14.20
N LEU A 86 -46.92 42.90 14.31
CA LEU A 86 -46.19 42.70 15.57
C LEU A 86 -45.15 43.81 15.75
N ASP A 87 -44.94 44.28 16.98
CA ASP A 87 -43.83 45.19 17.25
C ASP A 87 -42.46 44.46 17.15
N TYR A 88 -41.38 45.23 17.16
CA TYR A 88 -40.04 44.65 17.06
C TYR A 88 -39.70 43.74 18.25
N GLY A 89 -40.19 44.06 19.45
CA GLY A 89 -39.97 43.27 20.66
C GLY A 89 -40.59 41.88 20.54
N ALA A 90 -41.83 41.80 20.04
CA ALA A 90 -42.53 40.56 19.76
C ALA A 90 -41.83 39.74 18.68
N LEU A 91 -41.34 40.36 17.61
CA LEU A 91 -40.57 39.65 16.57
C LEU A 91 -39.24 39.09 17.11
N SER A 92 -38.55 39.86 17.95
CA SER A 92 -37.31 39.40 18.59
C SER A 92 -37.59 38.25 19.56
N GLU A 93 -38.64 38.38 20.38
CA GLU A 93 -39.07 37.34 21.31
C GLU A 93 -39.40 36.03 20.56
N ILE A 94 -40.13 36.10 19.45
CA ILE A 94 -40.44 34.92 18.62
C ILE A 94 -39.17 34.24 18.09
N LYS A 95 -38.21 35.02 17.59
CA LYS A 95 -36.93 34.52 17.09
C LYS A 95 -36.12 33.85 18.22
N ASP A 96 -36.08 34.45 19.40
CA ASP A 96 -35.35 33.92 20.56
C ASP A 96 -36.03 32.65 21.11
N LEU A 97 -37.36 32.60 21.12
CA LEU A 97 -38.13 31.41 21.48
C LEU A 97 -37.95 30.28 20.46
N ALA A 98 -37.94 30.57 19.16
CA ALA A 98 -37.65 29.59 18.10
C ALA A 98 -36.22 29.05 18.20
N TYR A 99 -35.24 29.89 18.53
CA TYR A 99 -33.86 29.48 18.76
C TYR A 99 -33.75 28.59 20.00
N SER A 100 -34.39 28.99 21.11
CA SER A 100 -34.46 28.20 22.32
C SER A 100 -35.13 26.85 22.05
N TYR A 101 -36.22 26.82 21.27
CA TYR A 101 -36.90 25.59 20.88
C TYR A 101 -35.95 24.65 20.15
N ILE A 102 -35.27 25.08 19.08
CA ILE A 102 -34.33 24.23 18.33
C ILE A 102 -33.19 23.74 19.22
N LYS A 103 -32.66 24.59 20.10
CA LYS A 103 -31.58 24.21 21.02
C LYS A 103 -32.07 23.18 22.03
N THR A 104 -33.25 23.38 22.60
CA THR A 104 -33.87 22.50 23.58
C THR A 104 -34.24 21.17 22.95
N VAL A 105 -34.90 21.16 21.80
CA VAL A 105 -35.23 19.92 21.11
C VAL A 105 -33.95 19.17 20.73
N LYS A 106 -32.90 19.81 20.21
CA LYS A 106 -31.60 19.14 19.97
C LYS A 106 -30.91 18.54 21.21
N LEU A 107 -31.27 18.99 22.41
CA LEU A 107 -30.74 18.45 23.67
C LEU A 107 -31.53 17.22 24.15
N PHE A 108 -32.78 17.04 23.69
CA PHE A 108 -33.74 16.06 24.21
C PHE A 108 -34.36 15.14 23.15
N ASP A 109 -34.32 15.52 21.88
CA ASP A 109 -34.10 14.57 20.80
C ASP A 109 -32.72 13.98 21.10
N THR A 110 -32.68 12.91 21.90
CA THR A 110 -31.95 11.73 21.42
C THR A 110 -32.28 11.64 19.94
N PRO A 111 -31.30 11.50 19.04
CA PRO A 111 -31.62 11.27 17.63
C PRO A 111 -32.79 10.30 17.66
N GLU A 112 -33.87 10.62 16.94
CA GLU A 112 -34.91 9.64 16.66
C GLU A 112 -34.18 8.31 16.44
N GLU A 113 -34.76 7.17 16.83
CA GLU A 113 -34.30 5.89 16.29
C GLU A 113 -34.48 5.97 14.75
N GLU A 114 -33.71 6.82 14.05
CA GLU A 114 -33.20 6.60 12.72
C GLU A 114 -32.61 5.22 12.88
N GLU A 115 -33.36 4.22 12.42
CA GLU A 115 -32.79 2.97 11.98
C GLU A 115 -31.45 3.33 11.36
N VAL A 116 -30.36 2.88 11.98
CA VAL A 116 -29.01 3.36 11.63
C VAL A 116 -28.69 2.77 10.26
N ILE A 117 -29.24 3.33 9.18
CA ILE A 117 -29.05 2.83 7.83
C ILE A 117 -27.60 3.10 7.47
N ARG A 118 -26.85 2.03 7.25
CA ARG A 118 -25.46 2.13 6.81
C ARG A 118 -25.41 2.24 5.30
N HIS A 119 -24.64 3.19 4.79
CA HIS A 119 -24.33 3.25 3.37
C HIS A 119 -22.93 2.71 3.10
N ILE A 120 -22.83 1.46 2.69
CA ILE A 120 -21.55 0.74 2.53
C ILE A 120 -21.36 0.39 1.04
N PRO A 121 -20.24 0.77 0.40
CA PRO A 121 -20.06 0.55 -1.05
C PRO A 121 -19.91 -0.93 -1.43
N PHE A 122 -19.35 -1.74 -0.53
CA PHE A 122 -19.24 -3.19 -0.66
C PHE A 122 -18.92 -3.80 0.69
N PHE A 123 -19.25 -5.08 0.88
CA PHE A 123 -18.88 -5.83 2.08
C PHE A 123 -18.86 -7.34 1.81
N GLU A 124 -18.33 -8.09 2.76
CA GLU A 124 -18.32 -9.55 2.73
C GLU A 124 -19.21 -10.09 3.85
N LYS A 125 -20.05 -11.07 3.53
CA LYS A 125 -20.93 -11.78 4.45
C LYS A 125 -20.87 -13.27 4.11
N ASP A 126 -20.48 -14.08 5.09
CA ASP A 126 -20.34 -15.55 4.94
C ASP A 126 -19.46 -15.98 3.75
N GLY A 127 -18.37 -15.23 3.50
CA GLY A 127 -17.45 -15.48 2.37
C GLY A 127 -17.95 -14.99 1.01
N VAL A 128 -19.15 -14.42 0.94
CA VAL A 128 -19.77 -13.88 -0.28
C VAL A 128 -19.59 -12.36 -0.31
N LEU A 129 -19.15 -11.85 -1.45
CA LEU A 129 -19.01 -10.43 -1.71
C LEU A 129 -20.32 -9.80 -2.18
N TYR A 130 -20.67 -8.66 -1.61
CA TYR A 130 -21.77 -7.79 -2.02
C TYR A 130 -21.20 -6.50 -2.61
N LEU A 131 -21.43 -6.24 -3.90
CA LEU A 131 -20.91 -5.10 -4.64
C LEU A 131 -22.02 -4.14 -5.07
N THR A 132 -21.92 -2.86 -4.69
CA THR A 132 -22.77 -1.81 -5.28
C THR A 132 -22.70 -1.82 -6.81
N CYS A 133 -23.88 -1.92 -7.42
CA CYS A 133 -24.12 -1.81 -8.86
C CYS A 133 -25.18 -0.74 -9.12
N ILE A 134 -25.23 -0.25 -10.36
CA ILE A 134 -26.20 0.77 -10.80
C ILE A 134 -26.96 0.30 -12.05
N SER A 135 -28.27 0.50 -12.06
CA SER A 135 -29.10 0.21 -13.23
C SER A 135 -29.12 1.37 -14.24
N PRO A 136 -29.56 1.14 -15.49
CA PRO A 136 -29.75 2.21 -16.48
C PRO A 136 -30.71 3.33 -16.02
N ASP A 137 -31.67 3.01 -15.15
CA ASP A 137 -32.61 3.95 -14.54
C ASP A 137 -32.13 4.51 -13.19
N VAL A 138 -30.82 4.39 -12.88
CA VAL A 138 -30.15 5.00 -11.72
C VAL A 138 -30.67 4.46 -10.38
N ARG A 139 -31.00 3.16 -10.31
CA ARG A 139 -31.25 2.46 -9.05
C ARG A 139 -29.99 1.74 -8.60
N TYR A 140 -29.76 1.71 -7.29
CA TYR A 140 -28.59 1.08 -6.69
C TYR A 140 -28.99 -0.23 -6.01
N SER A 141 -28.14 -1.25 -6.14
CA SER A 141 -28.34 -2.57 -5.54
C SER A 141 -27.00 -3.23 -5.28
N TYR A 142 -26.93 -4.17 -4.33
CA TYR A 142 -25.82 -5.07 -4.16
C TYR A 142 -25.92 -6.27 -5.09
N ALA A 143 -24.95 -6.44 -5.97
CA ALA A 143 -24.72 -7.69 -6.69
C ALA A 143 -23.93 -8.66 -5.81
N HIS A 144 -24.40 -9.89 -5.72
CA HIS A 144 -23.74 -10.99 -5.01
C HIS A 144 -24.01 -12.32 -5.71
N LEU A 145 -23.23 -13.35 -5.39
CA LEU A 145 -23.48 -14.69 -5.92
C LEU A 145 -24.38 -15.51 -5.00
N GLN A 146 -25.41 -16.10 -5.58
CA GLN A 146 -26.25 -17.11 -4.96
C GLN A 146 -26.37 -18.29 -5.94
N ASP A 147 -25.95 -19.48 -5.50
CA ASP A 147 -25.98 -20.71 -6.31
C ASP A 147 -25.34 -20.54 -7.71
N GLY A 148 -24.20 -19.81 -7.77
CA GLY A 148 -23.45 -19.55 -9.00
C GLY A 148 -24.06 -18.50 -9.94
N THR A 149 -25.20 -17.90 -9.56
CA THR A 149 -25.91 -16.87 -10.31
C THR A 149 -25.79 -15.51 -9.62
N VAL A 150 -25.70 -14.43 -10.39
CA VAL A 150 -25.66 -13.08 -9.84
C VAL A 150 -27.08 -12.65 -9.44
N VAL A 151 -27.24 -12.26 -8.19
CA VAL A 151 -28.49 -11.75 -7.62
C VAL A 151 -28.29 -10.30 -7.16
N PHE A 152 -29.35 -9.49 -7.25
CA PHE A 152 -29.34 -8.09 -6.86
C PHE A 152 -30.28 -7.85 -5.67
N SER A 153 -29.77 -7.30 -4.57
CA SER A 153 -30.58 -6.87 -3.42
C SER A 153 -30.50 -5.35 -3.24
N SER A 154 -31.62 -4.70 -2.94
CA SER A 154 -31.66 -3.24 -2.68
C SER A 154 -31.10 -2.86 -1.31
N GLU A 155 -31.15 -3.79 -0.37
CA GLU A 155 -30.70 -3.63 1.01
C GLU A 155 -30.32 -5.00 1.60
N GLU A 156 -29.51 -4.97 2.65
CA GLU A 156 -29.10 -6.13 3.41
C GLU A 156 -29.22 -5.83 4.89
N THR A 157 -29.84 -6.74 5.65
CA THR A 157 -29.98 -6.60 7.11
C THR A 157 -28.98 -7.51 7.81
N ASP A 158 -28.26 -6.96 8.79
CA ASP A 158 -27.35 -7.74 9.62
C ASP A 158 -28.09 -8.42 10.80
N PRO A 159 -27.46 -9.35 11.53
CA PRO A 159 -28.09 -10.03 12.67
C PRO A 159 -28.53 -9.11 13.81
N SER A 160 -28.02 -7.88 13.86
CA SER A 160 -28.42 -6.86 14.85
C SER A 160 -29.64 -6.04 14.40
N GLY A 161 -30.21 -6.34 13.23
CA GLY A 161 -31.36 -5.64 12.67
C GLY A 161 -30.99 -4.36 11.94
N ILE A 162 -29.71 -4.08 11.72
CA ILE A 162 -29.28 -2.84 11.09
C ILE A 162 -29.29 -3.00 9.56
N VAL A 163 -30.05 -2.14 8.90
CA VAL A 163 -30.18 -2.09 7.44
C VAL A 163 -28.94 -1.45 6.83
N THR A 164 -28.42 -2.09 5.78
CA THR A 164 -27.29 -1.62 4.99
C THR A 164 -27.73 -1.46 3.54
N MET A 165 -27.53 -0.28 2.97
CA MET A 165 -27.94 0.08 1.60
C MET A 165 -26.74 0.58 0.79
N PRO A 166 -26.73 0.42 -0.54
CA PRO A 166 -25.67 0.98 -1.36
C PRO A 166 -25.59 2.52 -1.21
N PRO A 167 -24.38 3.12 -1.28
CA PRO A 167 -24.24 4.56 -1.39
C PRO A 167 -24.67 5.05 -2.77
N GLU A 168 -25.33 6.21 -2.81
CA GLU A 168 -25.75 6.84 -4.08
C GLU A 168 -24.71 7.83 -4.61
N LEU A 169 -24.63 7.97 -5.93
CA LEU A 169 -23.83 9.02 -6.57
C LEU A 169 -24.46 10.40 -6.36
N PRO A 170 -23.64 11.47 -6.28
CA PRO A 170 -24.16 12.82 -6.16
C PRO A 170 -24.93 13.26 -7.41
N VAL A 171 -25.99 14.02 -7.20
CA VAL A 171 -26.77 14.67 -8.27
C VAL A 171 -26.27 16.09 -8.46
N HIS A 172 -26.09 16.51 -9.72
CA HIS A 172 -25.67 17.88 -10.03
C HIS A 172 -26.76 18.87 -9.60
N GLN A 173 -26.40 19.79 -8.71
CA GLN A 173 -27.33 20.73 -8.05
C GLN A 173 -28.25 21.49 -9.03
N ASP A 174 -27.73 21.94 -10.18
CA ASP A 174 -28.51 22.72 -11.15
C ASP A 174 -29.19 21.88 -12.24
N ARG A 175 -28.65 20.70 -12.56
CA ARG A 175 -29.11 19.89 -13.73
C ARG A 175 -30.03 18.74 -13.31
N GLY A 176 -30.01 18.34 -12.05
CA GLY A 176 -30.73 17.17 -11.57
C GLY A 176 -30.18 15.84 -12.12
N THR A 177 -29.05 15.85 -12.83
CA THR A 177 -28.44 14.66 -13.42
C THR A 177 -27.40 14.04 -12.50
N THR A 178 -27.36 12.71 -12.43
CA THR A 178 -26.34 11.95 -11.70
C THR A 178 -24.94 12.26 -12.20
N SER A 179 -24.02 12.51 -11.28
CA SER A 179 -22.60 12.77 -11.59
C SER A 179 -21.79 11.48 -11.39
N TYR A 180 -21.34 10.89 -12.50
CA TYR A 180 -20.53 9.66 -12.53
C TYR A 180 -19.07 9.91 -12.17
N ILE A 181 -18.85 10.47 -10.98
CA ILE A 181 -17.53 10.68 -10.40
C ILE A 181 -16.90 9.37 -9.91
N VAL A 182 -17.72 8.35 -9.64
CA VAL A 182 -17.30 6.98 -9.33
C VAL A 182 -17.78 6.02 -10.41
N GLY A 183 -16.90 5.16 -10.91
CA GLY A 183 -17.26 4.11 -11.86
C GLY A 183 -17.92 2.93 -11.15
N ILE A 184 -19.20 2.66 -11.41
CA ILE A 184 -19.96 1.57 -10.78
C ILE A 184 -20.35 0.54 -11.86
N PRO A 185 -20.24 -0.78 -11.60
CA PRO A 185 -20.72 -1.80 -12.53
C PRO A 185 -22.21 -1.66 -12.82
N ARG A 186 -22.58 -1.88 -14.08
CA ARG A 186 -23.97 -1.80 -14.53
C ARG A 186 -24.70 -3.12 -14.32
N THR A 187 -25.88 -3.09 -13.72
CA THR A 187 -26.66 -4.30 -13.43
C THR A 187 -27.06 -5.05 -14.70
N ASP A 188 -27.50 -4.33 -15.73
CA ASP A 188 -27.97 -4.89 -17.01
C ASP A 188 -26.86 -5.58 -17.84
N LEU A 189 -25.61 -5.18 -17.61
CA LEU A 189 -24.43 -5.81 -18.21
C LEU A 189 -23.90 -6.95 -17.33
N LEU A 190 -23.90 -6.77 -16.00
CA LEU A 190 -23.42 -7.78 -15.06
C LEU A 190 -24.31 -9.04 -15.05
N GLU A 191 -25.62 -8.88 -15.17
CA GLU A 191 -26.58 -9.99 -15.29
C GLU A 191 -26.27 -10.89 -16.50
N LYS A 192 -25.76 -10.30 -17.59
CA LYS A 192 -25.41 -10.99 -18.84
C LYS A 192 -23.93 -11.36 -18.93
N ALA A 193 -23.13 -10.99 -17.93
CA ALA A 193 -21.69 -11.19 -17.98
C ALA A 193 -21.37 -12.68 -17.78
N GLU A 194 -20.70 -13.27 -18.77
CA GLU A 194 -20.19 -14.63 -18.68
C GLU A 194 -18.99 -14.70 -17.73
N LEU A 195 -18.86 -15.82 -17.02
CA LEU A 195 -17.68 -16.11 -16.22
C LEU A 195 -16.53 -16.52 -17.15
N LEU A 196 -15.56 -15.63 -17.32
CA LEU A 196 -14.35 -15.90 -18.10
C LEU A 196 -13.29 -16.63 -17.28
N THR A 197 -12.46 -17.42 -17.95
CA THR A 197 -11.23 -17.93 -17.34
C THR A 197 -10.25 -16.79 -17.05
N PRO A 198 -9.32 -16.94 -16.09
CA PRO A 198 -8.31 -15.90 -15.79
C PRO A 198 -7.53 -15.45 -17.03
N GLY A 199 -7.13 -16.39 -17.89
CA GLY A 199 -6.42 -16.09 -19.13
C GLY A 199 -7.28 -15.34 -20.16
N ALA A 200 -8.55 -15.70 -20.30
CA ALA A 200 -9.46 -15.00 -21.21
C ALA A 200 -9.78 -13.57 -20.73
N LEU A 201 -9.97 -13.39 -19.42
CA LEU A 201 -10.16 -12.06 -18.83
C LEU A 201 -8.90 -11.19 -18.98
N TYR A 202 -7.72 -11.77 -18.73
CA TYR A 202 -6.44 -11.10 -18.97
C TYR A 202 -6.33 -10.59 -20.41
N ALA A 203 -6.57 -11.47 -21.39
CA ALA A 203 -6.49 -11.12 -22.81
C ALA A 203 -7.49 -10.00 -23.16
N ARG A 204 -8.72 -10.09 -22.65
CA ARG A 204 -9.76 -9.08 -22.90
C ARG A 204 -9.37 -7.70 -22.39
N ILE A 205 -8.78 -7.62 -21.19
CA ILE A 205 -8.29 -6.37 -20.61
C ILE A 205 -7.09 -5.87 -21.39
N ARG A 206 -6.09 -6.72 -21.65
CA ARG A 206 -4.88 -6.37 -22.40
C ARG A 206 -5.21 -5.81 -23.79
N ASP A 207 -6.13 -6.43 -24.52
CA ASP A 207 -6.54 -5.96 -25.84
C ASP A 207 -7.32 -4.64 -25.80
N HIS A 208 -8.04 -4.37 -24.71
CA HIS A 208 -8.61 -3.04 -24.49
C HIS A 208 -7.51 -2.00 -24.23
N LEU A 209 -6.54 -2.31 -23.37
CA LEU A 209 -5.42 -1.40 -23.10
C LEU A 209 -4.59 -1.13 -24.36
N PHE A 210 -4.26 -2.18 -25.13
CA PHE A 210 -3.46 -2.08 -26.35
C PHE A 210 -4.09 -1.18 -27.42
N ARG A 211 -5.42 -1.12 -27.50
CA ARG A 211 -6.14 -0.23 -28.44
C ARG A 211 -6.04 1.25 -28.09
N TYR A 212 -5.73 1.60 -26.84
CA TYR A 212 -5.78 2.98 -26.35
C TYR A 212 -4.49 3.50 -25.72
N LEU A 213 -3.51 2.62 -25.52
CA LEU A 213 -2.23 2.90 -24.86
C LEU A 213 -1.10 2.30 -25.69
N ASP A 214 0.09 2.91 -25.59
CA ASP A 214 1.32 2.44 -26.21
C ASP A 214 2.36 2.14 -25.13
N ALA A 215 2.61 0.86 -24.86
CA ALA A 215 3.52 0.40 -23.82
C ALA A 215 4.10 -0.97 -24.21
N ASP A 216 5.18 -1.37 -23.54
CA ASP A 216 5.76 -2.69 -23.74
C ASP A 216 4.87 -3.79 -23.10
N GLU A 217 5.01 -5.03 -23.55
CA GLU A 217 4.19 -6.16 -23.04
C GLU A 217 4.31 -6.36 -21.53
N HIS A 218 5.49 -6.11 -20.95
CA HIS A 218 5.70 -6.19 -19.49
C HIS A 218 4.90 -5.12 -18.72
N ASP A 219 4.66 -3.96 -19.31
CA ASP A 219 3.85 -2.90 -18.71
C ASP A 219 2.36 -3.20 -18.86
N TYR A 220 1.91 -3.75 -19.99
CA TYR A 220 0.54 -4.26 -20.10
C TYR A 220 0.26 -5.35 -19.05
N GLU A 221 1.19 -6.29 -18.83
CA GLU A 221 1.10 -7.29 -17.76
C GLU A 221 0.86 -6.61 -16.41
N LEU A 222 1.69 -5.62 -16.04
CA LEU A 222 1.52 -4.86 -14.80
C LEU A 222 0.14 -4.18 -14.73
N PHE A 223 -0.28 -3.50 -15.79
CA PHE A 223 -1.55 -2.76 -15.78
C PHE A 223 -2.74 -3.70 -15.60
N VAL A 224 -2.74 -4.86 -16.27
CA VAL A 224 -3.79 -5.87 -16.10
C VAL A 224 -3.78 -6.41 -14.66
N TYR A 225 -2.61 -6.75 -14.12
CA TYR A 225 -2.51 -7.25 -12.74
C TYR A 225 -2.95 -6.19 -11.73
N TYR A 226 -2.59 -4.92 -11.93
CA TYR A 226 -3.02 -3.82 -11.07
C TYR A 226 -4.53 -3.58 -11.14
N ILE A 227 -5.11 -3.62 -12.34
CA ILE A 227 -6.56 -3.52 -12.56
C ILE A 227 -7.26 -4.62 -11.77
N LEU A 228 -6.91 -5.88 -11.98
CA LEU A 228 -7.55 -7.01 -11.30
C LEU A 228 -7.32 -6.97 -9.79
N TYR A 229 -6.07 -6.72 -9.36
CA TYR A 229 -5.70 -6.56 -7.95
C TYR A 229 -6.59 -5.52 -7.25
N SER A 230 -6.86 -4.39 -7.91
CA SER A 230 -7.64 -3.32 -7.29
C SER A 230 -9.04 -3.77 -6.86
N TRP A 231 -9.60 -4.84 -7.43
CA TRP A 231 -10.89 -5.41 -7.00
C TRP A 231 -10.77 -6.29 -5.76
N TYR A 232 -9.57 -6.79 -5.45
CA TYR A 232 -9.27 -7.63 -4.28
C TYR A 232 -8.42 -6.93 -3.22
N TYR A 233 -8.16 -5.63 -3.36
CA TYR A 233 -7.23 -4.90 -2.49
C TYR A 233 -7.60 -5.02 -0.99
N SER A 234 -8.89 -5.12 -0.67
CA SER A 234 -9.40 -5.26 0.70
C SER A 234 -9.02 -6.60 1.34
N LYS A 235 -8.57 -7.60 0.57
CA LYS A 235 -8.01 -8.87 1.08
C LYS A 235 -6.52 -8.77 1.45
N CYS A 236 -5.84 -7.67 1.09
CA CYS A 236 -4.40 -7.50 1.34
C CYS A 236 -4.14 -6.57 2.51
N SER A 237 -3.05 -6.74 3.25
CA SER A 237 -2.62 -5.78 4.29
C SER A 237 -1.92 -4.53 3.75
N THR A 238 -1.37 -4.62 2.54
CA THR A 238 -0.70 -3.48 1.87
C THR A 238 -1.18 -3.28 0.43
N THR A 239 -0.97 -2.07 -0.10
CA THR A 239 -1.37 -1.70 -1.46
C THR A 239 -0.31 -0.87 -2.18
N PRO A 240 0.16 -1.27 -3.37
CA PRO A 240 1.03 -0.43 -4.19
C PRO A 240 0.24 0.69 -4.86
N TYR A 241 0.94 1.78 -5.19
CA TYR A 241 0.41 2.86 -6.02
C TYR A 241 0.95 2.73 -7.44
N LEU A 242 0.09 2.84 -8.44
CA LEU A 242 0.53 2.89 -9.83
C LEU A 242 0.74 4.36 -10.21
N ARG A 243 1.92 4.70 -10.71
CA ARG A 243 2.29 6.08 -10.99
C ARG A 243 2.76 6.26 -12.41
N PHE A 244 2.22 7.27 -13.10
CA PHE A 244 2.67 7.73 -14.40
C PHE A 244 3.54 8.97 -14.23
N LEU A 245 4.83 8.86 -14.58
CA LEU A 245 5.82 9.91 -14.43
C LEU A 245 6.31 10.37 -15.81
N GLY A 246 6.49 11.67 -16.01
CA GLY A 246 7.06 12.17 -17.27
C GLY A 246 6.57 13.56 -17.63
N ASP A 247 7.22 14.18 -18.62
CA ASP A 247 6.89 15.56 -19.01
C ASP A 247 5.54 15.67 -19.73
N THR A 248 5.07 16.90 -19.92
CA THR A 248 3.83 17.24 -20.61
C THR A 248 3.83 16.69 -22.04
N GLY A 249 2.69 16.22 -22.54
CA GLY A 249 2.57 15.70 -23.90
C GLY A 249 2.77 14.18 -24.05
N LYS A 250 3.39 13.51 -23.08
CA LYS A 250 3.65 12.06 -23.11
C LYS A 250 2.44 11.15 -22.76
N GLY A 251 1.21 11.56 -23.05
CA GLY A 251 0.04 10.68 -22.85
C GLY A 251 -0.33 10.26 -21.41
N LYS A 252 0.35 10.73 -20.34
CA LYS A 252 0.06 10.33 -18.93
C LYS A 252 -1.43 10.37 -18.54
N SER A 253 -2.16 11.41 -18.95
CA SER A 253 -3.59 11.53 -18.65
C SER A 253 -4.42 10.45 -19.36
N ARG A 254 -3.99 9.99 -20.55
CA ARG A 254 -4.60 8.86 -21.25
C ARG A 254 -4.36 7.56 -20.48
N PHE A 255 -3.13 7.30 -20.04
CA PHE A 255 -2.80 6.14 -19.19
C PHE A 255 -3.61 6.13 -17.89
N LEU A 256 -3.59 7.25 -17.16
CA LEU A 256 -4.35 7.42 -15.93
C LEU A 256 -5.82 7.10 -16.16
N LYS A 257 -6.43 7.64 -17.22
CA LYS A 257 -7.83 7.43 -17.54
C LYS A 257 -8.16 5.98 -17.94
N VAL A 258 -7.44 5.42 -18.91
CA VAL A 258 -7.78 4.11 -19.48
C VAL A 258 -7.62 2.99 -18.46
N ILE A 259 -6.58 3.04 -17.64
CA ILE A 259 -6.32 2.02 -16.63
C ILE A 259 -7.29 2.17 -15.46
N SER A 260 -7.47 3.40 -14.95
CA SER A 260 -8.37 3.62 -13.81
C SER A 260 -9.82 3.26 -14.13
N ASP A 261 -10.29 3.48 -15.35
CA ASP A 261 -11.67 3.18 -15.76
C ASP A 261 -12.04 1.71 -15.56
N LEU A 262 -11.06 0.80 -15.53
CA LEU A 262 -11.25 -0.63 -15.27
C LEU A 262 -10.99 -1.05 -13.80
N CYS A 263 -10.38 -0.18 -12.99
CA CYS A 263 -10.10 -0.46 -11.58
C CYS A 263 -11.38 -0.53 -10.71
N PHE A 264 -11.25 -0.96 -9.47
CA PHE A 264 -12.35 -1.02 -8.52
C PHE A 264 -12.83 0.39 -8.14
N TYR A 265 -14.13 0.66 -8.31
CA TYR A 265 -14.79 1.96 -8.06
C TYR A 265 -13.89 3.19 -8.28
N PRO A 266 -13.43 3.47 -9.51
CA PRO A 266 -12.48 4.55 -9.73
C PRO A 266 -13.09 5.90 -9.39
N ILE A 267 -12.42 6.66 -8.53
CA ILE A 267 -12.88 7.93 -7.98
C ILE A 267 -12.16 9.07 -8.68
N ARG A 268 -12.86 9.75 -9.60
CA ARG A 268 -12.34 10.88 -10.40
C ARG A 268 -12.54 12.21 -9.67
N ALA A 269 -12.06 12.30 -8.43
CA ALA A 269 -12.18 13.51 -7.62
C ALA A 269 -10.96 14.45 -7.73
N SER A 270 -10.02 14.21 -8.66
CA SER A 270 -8.79 14.97 -8.88
C SER A 270 -8.98 16.24 -9.71
N GLY A 271 -8.03 17.18 -9.65
CA GLY A 271 -7.86 18.24 -10.65
C GLY A 271 -8.31 19.66 -10.26
N ALA A 272 -8.80 19.87 -9.03
CA ALA A 272 -9.17 21.17 -8.41
C ALA A 272 -9.91 21.00 -7.07
N SER A 273 -10.17 19.76 -6.64
CA SER A 273 -10.93 19.48 -5.41
C SER A 273 -10.12 19.76 -4.16
N SER A 274 -10.79 20.24 -3.10
CA SER A 274 -10.16 20.28 -1.78
C SER A 274 -9.82 18.86 -1.30
N ILE A 275 -8.73 18.72 -0.55
CA ILE A 275 -8.33 17.46 0.08
C ILE A 275 -9.47 16.84 0.89
N SER A 276 -10.23 17.66 1.64
CA SER A 276 -11.37 17.18 2.41
C SER A 276 -12.48 16.58 1.52
N GLY A 277 -12.68 17.10 0.31
CA GLY A 277 -13.59 16.52 -0.67
C GLY A 277 -13.10 15.15 -1.13
N ILE A 278 -11.82 15.06 -1.51
CA ILE A 278 -11.18 13.80 -1.92
C ILE A 278 -11.31 12.73 -0.83
N MET A 279 -10.96 13.06 0.42
CA MET A 279 -11.03 12.16 1.56
C MET A 279 -12.46 11.65 1.81
N ARG A 280 -13.48 12.52 1.72
CA ARG A 280 -14.89 12.13 1.92
C ARG A 280 -15.39 11.21 0.82
N PHE A 281 -15.01 11.44 -0.44
CA PHE A 281 -15.36 10.53 -1.53
C PHE A 281 -14.66 9.18 -1.38
N LYS A 282 -13.38 9.19 -1.03
CA LYS A 282 -12.61 7.96 -0.76
C LYS A 282 -13.20 7.17 0.41
N GLU A 283 -13.63 7.83 1.49
CA GLU A 283 -14.30 7.18 2.62
C GLU A 283 -15.64 6.56 2.22
N LYS A 284 -16.46 7.31 1.47
CA LYS A 284 -17.80 6.85 1.06
C LYS A 284 -17.77 5.65 0.12
N TRP A 285 -16.80 5.61 -0.79
CA TRP A 285 -16.76 4.62 -1.88
C TRP A 285 -15.69 3.55 -1.70
N MET A 286 -14.66 3.81 -0.89
CA MET A 286 -13.54 2.91 -0.65
C MET A 286 -12.91 2.39 -1.95
N GLY A 287 -13.00 3.17 -3.02
CA GLY A 287 -12.54 2.80 -4.35
C GLY A 287 -11.10 3.21 -4.66
N THR A 288 -10.73 3.05 -5.92
CA THR A 288 -9.42 3.43 -6.44
C THR A 288 -9.34 4.93 -6.64
N LEU A 289 -8.45 5.61 -5.92
CA LEU A 289 -8.33 7.07 -5.98
C LEU A 289 -7.41 7.51 -7.13
N LEU A 290 -7.90 8.43 -7.95
CA LEU A 290 -7.11 9.08 -9.00
C LEU A 290 -6.56 10.40 -8.44
N ILE A 291 -5.28 10.66 -8.70
CA ILE A 291 -4.59 11.87 -8.25
C ILE A 291 -3.84 12.46 -9.44
N ASP A 292 -4.07 13.75 -9.70
CA ASP A 292 -3.34 14.50 -10.72
C ASP A 292 -2.32 15.43 -10.07
N GLU A 293 -1.35 15.90 -10.86
CA GLU A 293 -0.23 16.72 -10.40
C GLU A 293 -0.70 18.03 -9.74
N SER A 294 -1.82 18.60 -10.20
CA SER A 294 -2.41 19.80 -9.61
C SER A 294 -2.83 19.62 -8.16
N ASP A 295 -3.22 18.40 -7.77
CA ASP A 295 -3.63 18.09 -6.39
C ASP A 295 -2.43 18.04 -5.43
N LEU A 296 -1.22 17.90 -5.98
CA LEU A 296 0.05 17.77 -5.25
C LEU A 296 0.84 19.09 -5.20
N LYS A 297 0.28 20.20 -5.68
CA LYS A 297 0.90 21.53 -5.67
C LYS A 297 0.26 22.45 -4.62
N GLY A 298 1.07 23.34 -4.04
CA GLY A 298 0.63 24.34 -3.04
C GLY A 298 0.66 23.86 -1.58
N ASP A 299 0.07 24.66 -0.69
CA ASP A 299 0.06 24.46 0.78
C ASP A 299 -0.56 23.12 1.24
N GLN A 300 -1.32 22.47 0.36
CA GLN A 300 -2.04 21.23 0.61
C GLN A 300 -1.23 19.96 0.24
N SER A 301 -0.06 20.12 -0.38
CA SER A 301 0.83 19.01 -0.76
C SER A 301 1.23 18.12 0.43
N SER A 302 1.55 18.72 1.59
CA SER A 302 1.99 18.00 2.78
C SER A 302 0.91 17.10 3.41
N PRO A 303 -0.33 17.56 3.64
CA PRO A 303 -1.43 16.69 4.07
C PRO A 303 -1.73 15.52 3.11
N LEU A 304 -1.73 15.75 1.80
CA LEU A 304 -1.99 14.69 0.82
C LEU A 304 -0.87 13.65 0.81
N ILE A 305 0.40 14.06 0.89
CA ILE A 305 1.54 13.15 1.04
C ILE A 305 1.40 12.30 2.31
N LYS A 306 0.99 12.88 3.45
CA LYS A 306 0.72 12.11 4.68
C LYS A 306 -0.42 11.11 4.48
N TYR A 307 -1.49 11.51 3.82
CA TYR A 307 -2.61 10.63 3.49
C TYR A 307 -2.17 9.45 2.59
N LEU A 308 -1.33 9.72 1.57
CA LEU A 308 -0.72 8.69 0.74
C LEU A 308 0.17 7.75 1.55
N ASN A 309 0.95 8.29 2.49
CA ASN A 309 1.84 7.47 3.30
C ASN A 309 1.09 6.52 4.22
N LEU A 310 0.00 6.98 4.85
CA LEU A 310 -0.86 6.14 5.68
C LEU A 310 -1.64 5.12 4.85
N GLY A 311 -2.10 5.50 3.64
CA GLY A 311 -2.95 4.64 2.80
C GLY A 311 -2.28 3.44 2.15
N PHE A 312 -1.01 3.17 2.45
CA PHE A 312 -0.26 2.04 1.92
C PHE A 312 -0.53 0.75 2.69
N GLU A 313 -0.85 0.86 3.97
CA GLU A 313 -1.04 -0.27 4.88
C GLU A 313 -2.35 -0.06 5.64
N LYS A 314 -3.07 -1.16 5.91
CA LYS A 314 -4.32 -1.15 6.65
C LYS A 314 -4.18 -0.56 8.06
N ASP A 315 -5.32 -0.20 8.64
CA ASP A 315 -5.46 0.23 10.03
C ASP A 315 -4.70 1.52 10.40
N ASN A 316 -4.33 2.32 9.38
CA ASN A 316 -3.66 3.60 9.53
C ASN A 316 -4.62 4.76 9.22
N PHE A 317 -5.32 5.26 10.23
CA PHE A 317 -6.34 6.31 10.05
C PHE A 317 -5.74 7.71 9.92
N PHE A 318 -6.32 8.52 9.02
CA PHE A 318 -6.06 9.94 8.93
C PHE A 318 -7.11 10.72 9.73
N ILE A 319 -6.65 11.52 10.70
CA ILE A 319 -7.51 12.14 11.70
C ILE A 319 -7.59 13.66 11.45
N LEU A 320 -8.82 14.19 11.36
CA LEU A 320 -9.10 15.62 11.22
C LEU A 320 -10.07 16.11 12.29
N THR A 321 -9.69 17.15 13.02
CA THR A 321 -10.62 17.85 13.93
C THR A 321 -11.55 18.78 13.16
N ASP A 322 -12.84 18.83 13.53
CA ASP A 322 -13.79 19.78 12.95
C ASP A 322 -13.38 21.21 13.34
N LYS A 323 -13.27 22.09 12.35
CA LYS A 323 -12.85 23.48 12.56
C LYS A 323 -13.88 24.29 13.36
N ASN A 324 -15.14 23.89 13.32
CA ASN A 324 -16.23 24.57 14.01
C ASN A 324 -16.54 23.95 15.38
N ASP A 325 -16.04 22.73 15.63
CA ASP A 325 -16.23 22.01 16.89
C ASP A 325 -15.01 21.15 17.20
N VAL A 326 -14.10 21.69 18.03
CA VAL A 326 -12.85 21.01 18.38
C VAL A 326 -13.04 19.71 19.17
N SER A 327 -14.24 19.46 19.69
CA SER A 327 -14.59 18.19 20.35
C SER A 327 -14.92 17.08 19.36
N ARG A 328 -15.21 17.44 18.11
CA ARG A 328 -15.56 16.50 17.04
C ARG A 328 -14.34 16.18 16.19
N VAL A 329 -14.13 14.89 15.98
CA VAL A 329 -13.05 14.36 15.16
C VAL A 329 -13.63 13.51 14.03
N HIS A 330 -13.05 13.65 12.84
CA HIS A 330 -13.32 12.82 11.68
C HIS A 330 -12.15 11.86 11.46
N LEU A 331 -12.45 10.58 11.39
CA LEU A 331 -11.54 9.52 10.99
C LEU A 331 -11.76 9.24 9.50
N PHE A 332 -10.68 9.12 8.75
CA PHE A 332 -10.69 8.72 7.36
C PHE A 332 -9.76 7.52 7.19
N ASP A 333 -10.20 6.53 6.41
CA ASP A 333 -9.38 5.39 5.99
C ASP A 333 -8.71 5.66 4.63
N PRO A 334 -7.41 6.01 4.62
CA PRO A 334 -6.65 6.22 3.40
C PRO A 334 -6.33 4.93 2.67
N PHE A 335 -6.50 3.75 3.28
CA PHE A 335 -6.09 2.48 2.69
C PHE A 335 -6.80 2.21 1.37
N GLY A 336 -6.04 1.78 0.37
CA GLY A 336 -6.56 1.33 -0.92
C GLY A 336 -5.75 1.78 -2.12
N PRO A 337 -6.06 1.24 -3.31
CA PRO A 337 -5.32 1.48 -4.54
C PRO A 337 -5.42 2.93 -4.98
N LYS A 338 -4.34 3.43 -5.60
CA LYS A 338 -4.23 4.81 -6.07
C LYS A 338 -3.46 4.86 -7.39
N LEU A 339 -4.00 5.61 -8.34
CA LEU A 339 -3.29 5.95 -9.57
C LEU A 339 -2.91 7.42 -9.55
N ILE A 340 -1.64 7.70 -9.84
CA ILE A 340 -1.06 9.04 -9.69
C ILE A 340 -0.41 9.44 -11.02
N ALA A 341 -0.76 10.61 -11.55
CA ALA A 341 -0.05 11.20 -12.69
C ALA A 341 0.73 12.44 -12.24
N MET A 342 2.02 12.51 -12.57
CA MET A 342 2.87 13.64 -12.19
C MET A 342 4.04 13.86 -13.14
N ARG A 343 4.64 15.05 -13.09
CA ARG A 343 5.82 15.40 -13.91
C ARG A 343 7.15 15.06 -13.24
N GLN A 344 7.22 15.20 -11.93
CA GLN A 344 8.45 15.06 -11.15
C GLN A 344 8.22 14.06 -10.01
N PRO A 345 9.25 13.29 -9.60
CA PRO A 345 9.15 12.37 -8.48
C PRO A 345 8.72 13.03 -7.17
N PHE A 346 8.25 12.23 -6.21
CA PHE A 346 8.01 12.75 -4.86
C PHE A 346 9.33 13.12 -4.20
N GLN A 347 9.34 14.23 -3.47
CA GLN A 347 10.49 14.59 -2.62
C GLN A 347 10.59 13.68 -1.39
N ASP A 348 9.45 13.13 -0.93
CA ASP A 348 9.38 12.22 0.20
C ASP A 348 9.73 10.80 -0.23
N THR A 349 10.89 10.30 0.24
CA THR A 349 11.41 8.96 -0.09
C THR A 349 10.44 7.83 0.31
N ALA A 350 9.64 8.04 1.37
CA ALA A 350 8.68 7.03 1.81
C ALA A 350 7.53 6.87 0.81
N THR A 351 6.96 7.97 0.32
CA THR A 351 5.94 7.97 -0.74
C THR A 351 6.52 7.44 -2.04
N GLU A 352 7.72 7.88 -2.41
CA GLU A 352 8.42 7.48 -3.62
C GLU A 352 8.58 5.95 -3.69
N GLY A 353 9.00 5.35 -2.58
CA GLY A 353 9.16 3.90 -2.51
C GLY A 353 7.85 3.12 -2.63
N ARG A 354 6.66 3.73 -2.48
CA ARG A 354 5.35 3.04 -2.55
C ARG A 354 4.79 2.95 -3.97
N CYS A 355 5.48 3.56 -4.94
CA CYS A 355 4.99 3.72 -6.29
C CYS A 355 5.64 2.73 -7.27
N LEU A 356 4.80 1.89 -7.91
CA LEU A 356 5.12 1.22 -9.16
C LEU A 356 5.05 2.27 -10.27
N SER A 357 6.21 2.70 -10.75
CA SER A 357 6.30 3.86 -11.65
C SER A 357 6.49 3.42 -13.09
N PHE A 358 5.72 4.02 -13.98
CA PHE A 358 5.85 3.89 -15.43
C PHE A 358 6.07 5.27 -16.02
N SER A 359 7.00 5.38 -16.96
CA SER A 359 7.25 6.61 -17.70
C SER A 359 6.84 6.40 -19.14
N PRO A 360 5.65 6.87 -19.56
CA PRO A 360 5.22 6.69 -20.93
C PRO A 360 6.13 7.46 -21.89
N ASP A 361 6.36 6.89 -23.06
CA ASP A 361 7.00 7.58 -24.18
C ASP A 361 5.97 8.17 -25.15
N GLU A 362 6.46 9.01 -26.05
CA GLU A 362 5.64 9.48 -27.16
C GLU A 362 5.32 8.31 -28.08
N THR A 363 4.04 8.14 -28.40
CA THR A 363 3.60 7.03 -29.23
C THR A 363 4.06 7.22 -30.67
N THR A 364 4.51 6.13 -31.28
CA THR A 364 4.81 6.04 -32.73
C THR A 364 3.72 5.29 -33.48
N ARG A 365 2.66 4.87 -32.79
CA ARG A 365 1.55 4.08 -33.32
C ARG A 365 0.45 4.98 -33.88
N ASP A 366 0.20 4.83 -35.19
CA ASP A 366 -0.86 5.56 -35.89
C ASP A 366 -2.26 5.00 -35.65
N ASP A 367 -2.38 3.79 -35.09
CA ASP A 367 -3.67 3.12 -34.85
C ASP A 367 -4.36 3.57 -33.56
N ILE A 368 -3.66 4.28 -32.67
CA ILE A 368 -4.21 4.79 -31.40
C ILE A 368 -4.94 6.11 -31.65
N PRO A 369 -6.26 6.20 -31.34
CA PRO A 369 -7.02 7.39 -31.64
C PRO A 369 -6.63 8.56 -30.70
N PRO A 370 -6.45 9.80 -31.24
CA PRO A 370 -6.01 10.97 -30.47
C PRO A 370 -7.01 11.35 -29.37
N GLU A 371 -8.30 11.08 -29.60
CA GLU A 371 -9.37 11.19 -28.62
C GLU A 371 -10.02 9.82 -28.40
N LEU A 372 -10.59 9.59 -27.21
CA LEU A 372 -11.30 8.35 -26.95
C LEU A 372 -12.60 8.31 -27.76
N PRO A 373 -12.89 7.24 -28.51
CA PRO A 373 -14.09 7.15 -29.32
C PRO A 373 -15.35 7.09 -28.47
N SER A 374 -16.50 7.40 -29.06
CA SER A 374 -17.81 7.35 -28.36
C SER A 374 -18.16 5.96 -27.83
N THR A 375 -17.62 4.89 -28.44
CA THR A 375 -17.80 3.49 -28.00
C THR A 375 -17.03 3.15 -26.73
N TYR A 376 -16.00 3.93 -26.38
CA TYR A 376 -15.09 3.62 -25.28
C TYR A 376 -15.81 3.41 -23.94
N ALA A 377 -16.78 4.27 -23.61
CA ALA A 377 -17.49 4.19 -22.34
C ALA A 377 -18.30 2.88 -22.21
N GLU A 378 -18.90 2.42 -23.30
CA GLU A 378 -19.65 1.15 -23.32
C GLU A 378 -18.70 -0.05 -23.26
N GLU A 379 -17.56 0.01 -23.96
CA GLU A 379 -16.52 -1.02 -23.85
C GLU A 379 -16.01 -1.19 -22.42
N VAL A 380 -15.75 -0.07 -21.74
CA VAL A 380 -15.37 -0.05 -20.32
C VAL A 380 -16.48 -0.68 -19.48
N ALA A 381 -17.75 -0.30 -19.69
CA ALA A 381 -18.86 -0.82 -18.92
C ALA A 381 -18.99 -2.36 -19.05
N VAL A 382 -18.83 -2.89 -20.26
CA VAL A 382 -18.83 -4.33 -20.54
C VAL A 382 -17.65 -5.03 -19.85
N ILE A 383 -16.44 -4.50 -19.96
CA ILE A 383 -15.26 -5.12 -19.33
C ILE A 383 -15.37 -5.08 -17.79
N ARG A 384 -15.87 -3.98 -17.22
CA ARG A 384 -16.13 -3.89 -15.78
C ARG A 384 -17.15 -4.92 -15.30
N ALA A 385 -18.18 -5.19 -16.09
CA ALA A 385 -19.14 -6.24 -15.77
C ALA A 385 -18.49 -7.63 -15.77
N LEU A 386 -17.61 -7.93 -16.72
CA LEU A 386 -16.82 -9.17 -16.74
C LEU A 386 -15.88 -9.29 -15.53
N ILE A 387 -15.18 -8.20 -15.17
CA ILE A 387 -14.31 -8.17 -13.99
C ILE A 387 -15.15 -8.35 -12.72
N ALA A 388 -16.31 -7.72 -12.60
CA ALA A 388 -17.21 -7.88 -11.46
C ALA A 388 -17.71 -9.32 -11.34
N ARG A 389 -18.17 -9.94 -12.44
CA ARG A 389 -18.59 -11.35 -12.45
C ARG A 389 -17.47 -12.30 -12.01
N PHE A 390 -16.26 -12.07 -12.51
CA PHE A 390 -15.06 -12.81 -12.13
C PHE A 390 -14.71 -12.60 -10.64
N THR A 391 -14.79 -11.35 -10.17
CA THR A 391 -14.51 -10.99 -8.78
C THR A 391 -15.43 -11.71 -7.83
N LEU A 392 -16.74 -11.67 -8.09
CA LEU A 392 -17.75 -12.34 -7.27
C LEU A 392 -17.47 -13.85 -7.18
N GLU A 393 -17.11 -14.51 -8.30
CA GLU A 393 -16.84 -15.96 -8.35
C GLU A 393 -15.65 -16.37 -7.49
N HIS A 394 -14.56 -15.63 -7.63
CA HIS A 394 -13.27 -16.02 -7.10
C HIS A 394 -12.97 -15.36 -5.75
N TRP A 395 -13.85 -14.49 -5.24
CA TRP A 395 -13.74 -13.85 -3.93
C TRP A 395 -13.38 -14.80 -2.78
N PRO A 396 -14.07 -15.95 -2.58
CA PRO A 396 -13.77 -16.84 -1.47
C PRO A 396 -12.47 -17.65 -1.68
N ARG A 397 -11.91 -17.68 -2.90
CA ARG A 397 -10.72 -18.47 -3.22
C ARG A 397 -9.40 -17.74 -2.97
N VAL A 398 -9.46 -16.44 -2.72
CA VAL A 398 -8.27 -15.61 -2.53
C VAL A 398 -8.23 -15.04 -1.12
N SER A 399 -7.06 -15.12 -0.51
CA SER A 399 -6.75 -14.54 0.78
C SER A 399 -5.30 -14.06 0.78
N GLU A 400 -4.94 -13.28 1.81
CA GLU A 400 -3.56 -12.85 2.00
C GLU A 400 -2.58 -14.04 2.17
N GLU A 401 -3.04 -15.14 2.77
CA GLU A 401 -2.23 -16.33 3.02
C GLU A 401 -1.83 -17.05 1.72
N CYS A 402 -2.65 -16.93 0.67
CA CYS A 402 -2.38 -17.53 -0.63
C CYS A 402 -1.38 -16.72 -1.48
N MET A 403 -1.04 -15.48 -1.10
CA MET A 403 -0.13 -14.63 -1.88
C MET A 403 1.25 -15.29 -2.04
N LEU A 404 1.83 -15.12 -3.23
CA LEU A 404 3.05 -15.82 -3.62
C LEU A 404 4.28 -15.33 -2.83
N SER A 405 5.10 -16.26 -2.38
CA SER A 405 6.35 -15.95 -1.68
C SER A 405 7.39 -15.37 -2.63
N CYS A 406 8.09 -14.34 -2.17
CA CYS A 406 9.21 -13.72 -2.89
C CYS A 406 10.57 -14.05 -2.24
N ILE A 407 10.62 -14.95 -1.26
CA ILE A 407 11.84 -15.26 -0.49
C ILE A 407 12.84 -16.00 -1.38
N GLY A 408 14.15 -15.75 -1.21
CA GLY A 408 15.22 -16.46 -1.93
C GLY A 408 15.56 -15.94 -3.34
N ASN A 409 14.73 -15.11 -3.96
CA ASN A 409 14.88 -14.75 -5.38
C ASN A 409 15.86 -13.60 -5.70
N GLY A 410 16.71 -13.17 -4.77
CA GLY A 410 17.64 -12.03 -4.99
C GLY A 410 16.97 -10.66 -5.26
N ILE A 411 15.64 -10.58 -5.17
CA ILE A 411 14.84 -9.37 -5.38
C ILE A 411 14.99 -8.42 -4.18
N GLU A 412 15.06 -7.11 -4.45
CA GLU A 412 15.16 -6.11 -3.40
C GLU A 412 13.89 -6.04 -2.54
N GLY A 413 14.07 -5.76 -1.24
CA GLY A 413 12.97 -5.81 -0.27
C GLY A 413 11.78 -4.91 -0.61
N ARG A 414 12.04 -3.76 -1.26
CA ARG A 414 10.97 -2.81 -1.60
C ARG A 414 10.11 -3.26 -2.76
N LEU A 415 10.72 -3.79 -3.82
CA LEU A 415 9.98 -4.39 -4.93
C LEU A 415 9.11 -5.56 -4.45
N LYS A 416 9.62 -6.40 -3.52
CA LYS A 416 8.82 -7.47 -2.89
C LYS A 416 7.57 -6.93 -2.20
N GLN A 417 7.72 -5.88 -1.40
CA GLN A 417 6.59 -5.26 -0.68
C GLN A 417 5.53 -4.70 -1.64
N MET A 418 5.94 -4.06 -2.73
CA MET A 418 4.99 -3.49 -3.71
C MET A 418 4.33 -4.55 -4.59
N ALA A 419 5.08 -5.58 -4.97
CA ALA A 419 4.61 -6.59 -5.92
C ALA A 419 3.79 -7.70 -5.24
N ARG A 420 4.04 -8.00 -3.95
CA ARG A 420 3.33 -9.08 -3.24
C ARG A 420 1.80 -8.93 -3.31
N PRO A 421 1.19 -7.75 -3.08
CA PRO A 421 -0.26 -7.59 -3.23
C PRO A 421 -0.78 -7.93 -4.64
N LEU A 422 0.00 -7.62 -5.69
CA LEU A 422 -0.35 -7.99 -7.07
C LEU A 422 -0.39 -9.50 -7.29
N SER A 423 0.32 -10.29 -6.47
CA SER A 423 0.33 -11.74 -6.60
C SER A 423 -1.00 -12.40 -6.21
N ILE A 424 -1.89 -11.70 -5.49
CA ILE A 424 -3.17 -12.26 -5.05
C ILE A 424 -4.01 -12.75 -6.23
N ILE A 425 -4.04 -12.00 -7.33
CA ILE A 425 -4.78 -12.39 -8.54
C ILE A 425 -4.06 -13.50 -9.30
N LEU A 426 -2.73 -13.57 -9.19
CA LEU A 426 -1.92 -14.58 -9.88
C LEU A 426 -2.16 -15.97 -9.32
N THR A 427 -2.62 -16.09 -8.06
CA THR A 427 -3.03 -17.38 -7.48
C THR A 427 -4.17 -18.06 -8.25
N LEU A 428 -4.95 -17.29 -9.02
CA LEU A 428 -6.04 -17.80 -9.85
C LEU A 428 -5.54 -18.32 -11.21
N PHE A 429 -4.31 -17.99 -11.62
CA PHE A 429 -3.73 -18.41 -12.89
C PHE A 429 -2.97 -19.72 -12.72
N PRO A 430 -3.16 -20.72 -13.62
CA PRO A 430 -2.38 -21.96 -13.57
C PRO A 430 -0.86 -21.76 -13.61
N ASP A 431 -0.41 -20.73 -14.34
CA ASP A 431 0.99 -20.32 -14.50
C ASP A 431 1.35 -19.07 -13.66
N GLY A 432 0.55 -18.76 -12.65
CA GLY A 432 0.66 -17.51 -11.88
C GLY A 432 2.00 -17.30 -11.18
N GLN A 433 2.60 -18.36 -10.64
CA GLN A 433 3.91 -18.27 -9.99
C GLN A 433 5.01 -17.89 -10.97
N GLU A 434 5.02 -18.49 -12.16
CA GLU A 434 5.99 -18.20 -13.20
C GLU A 434 5.82 -16.77 -13.73
N ARG A 435 4.57 -16.34 -13.98
CA ARG A 435 4.24 -14.95 -14.34
C ARG A 435 4.79 -13.95 -13.33
N PHE A 436 4.59 -14.24 -12.04
CA PHE A 436 5.02 -13.36 -10.96
C PHE A 436 6.55 -13.26 -10.88
N LEU A 437 7.24 -14.40 -10.94
CA LEU A 437 8.71 -14.44 -10.90
C LEU A 437 9.32 -13.74 -12.13
N ARG A 438 8.77 -13.96 -13.32
CA ARG A 438 9.18 -13.27 -14.54
C ARG A 438 9.03 -11.76 -14.41
N TYR A 439 7.86 -11.30 -13.94
CA TYR A 439 7.61 -9.88 -13.68
C TYR A 439 8.62 -9.30 -12.68
N LEU A 440 8.87 -9.98 -11.56
CA LEU A 440 9.81 -9.52 -10.53
C LEU A 440 11.25 -9.41 -11.06
N LYS A 441 11.71 -10.39 -11.85
CA LYS A 441 13.05 -10.39 -12.45
C LYS A 441 13.21 -9.24 -13.43
N SER A 442 12.27 -9.10 -14.37
CA SER A 442 12.27 -8.01 -15.37
C SER A 442 12.29 -6.64 -14.69
N ARG A 443 11.43 -6.41 -13.68
CA ARG A 443 11.44 -5.16 -12.91
C ARG A 443 12.72 -4.94 -12.11
N GLN A 444 13.29 -5.99 -11.53
CA GLN A 444 14.54 -5.89 -10.81
C GLN A 444 15.70 -5.50 -11.73
N GLU A 445 15.73 -6.00 -12.96
CA GLU A 445 16.71 -5.65 -13.99
C GLU A 445 16.55 -4.19 -14.44
N GLU A 446 15.33 -3.74 -14.71
CA GLU A 446 15.03 -2.34 -15.07
C GLU A 446 15.45 -1.36 -13.96
N ILE A 447 15.13 -1.67 -12.70
CA ILE A 447 15.53 -0.87 -11.54
C ILE A 447 17.06 -0.81 -11.44
N LYS A 448 17.75 -1.94 -11.66
CA LYS A 448 19.22 -1.98 -11.64
C LYS A 448 19.82 -1.16 -12.77
N ARG A 449 19.32 -1.29 -14.00
CA ARG A 449 19.77 -0.52 -15.16
C ARG A 449 19.61 0.98 -14.92
N THR A 450 18.42 1.41 -14.52
CA THR A 450 18.14 2.83 -14.21
C THR A 450 19.06 3.38 -13.12
N ARG A 451 19.36 2.58 -12.09
CA ARG A 451 20.28 2.99 -11.02
C ARG A 451 21.73 3.00 -11.47
N ALA A 452 22.15 2.07 -12.32
CA ALA A 452 23.49 2.07 -12.91
C ALA A 452 23.73 3.32 -13.78
N GLU A 453 22.69 3.81 -14.44
CA GLU A 453 22.67 5.06 -15.22
C GLU A 453 22.50 6.32 -14.35
N SER A 454 22.18 6.16 -13.06
CA SER A 454 22.07 7.31 -12.15
C SER A 454 23.43 7.98 -11.94
N TYR A 455 23.42 9.21 -11.43
CA TYR A 455 24.65 9.95 -11.16
C TYR A 455 25.59 9.19 -10.21
N GLU A 456 25.02 8.55 -9.18
CA GLU A 456 25.73 7.65 -8.26
C GLU A 456 26.23 6.38 -8.97
N GLY A 457 25.39 5.77 -9.81
CA GLY A 457 25.74 4.58 -10.58
C GLY A 457 26.89 4.81 -11.53
N ILE A 458 26.85 5.88 -12.34
CA ILE A 458 27.93 6.25 -13.28
C ILE A 458 29.25 6.41 -12.53
N MET A 459 29.24 7.11 -11.39
CA MET A 459 30.45 7.32 -10.60
C MET A 459 30.99 6.03 -10.00
N PHE A 460 30.11 5.19 -9.45
CA PHE A 460 30.51 3.92 -8.87
C PHE A 460 31.05 2.96 -9.93
N ASN A 461 30.38 2.83 -11.07
CA ASN A 461 30.82 1.96 -12.16
C ASN A 461 32.16 2.42 -12.77
N TYR A 462 32.41 3.73 -12.84
CA TYR A 462 33.74 4.25 -13.22
C TYR A 462 34.83 3.94 -12.18
N VAL A 463 34.52 4.06 -10.88
CA VAL A 463 35.42 3.62 -9.80
C VAL A 463 35.75 2.13 -9.94
N LEU A 464 34.73 1.31 -10.25
CA LEU A 464 34.87 -0.13 -10.43
C LEU A 464 35.73 -0.47 -11.65
N SER A 465 35.49 0.18 -12.80
CA SER A 465 36.29 0.04 -14.03
C SER A 465 37.78 0.30 -13.78
N LEU A 466 38.10 1.40 -13.10
CA LEU A 466 39.48 1.71 -12.70
C LEU A 466 40.08 0.63 -11.78
N ALA A 467 39.28 0.15 -10.81
CA ALA A 467 39.73 -0.81 -9.82
C ALA A 467 39.95 -2.23 -10.38
N LEU A 468 39.14 -2.65 -11.37
CA LEU A 468 39.29 -3.90 -12.10
C LEU A 468 40.41 -3.83 -13.16
N GLY A 469 40.77 -2.62 -13.60
CA GLY A 469 41.79 -2.39 -14.61
C GLY A 469 41.25 -2.40 -16.04
N ASP A 470 39.92 -2.33 -16.21
CA ASP A 470 39.27 -2.13 -17.52
C ASP A 470 39.62 -0.76 -18.09
N GLU A 471 39.84 0.22 -17.22
CA GLU A 471 40.36 1.53 -17.55
C GLU A 471 41.74 1.75 -16.93
N ILE A 472 42.74 1.99 -17.78
CA ILE A 472 44.15 2.00 -17.41
C ILE A 472 44.70 3.43 -17.51
N LEU A 473 44.96 4.04 -16.35
CA LEU A 473 45.60 5.37 -16.22
C LEU A 473 47.11 5.28 -15.97
N MET A 474 47.74 4.14 -16.30
CA MET A 474 49.16 3.90 -16.01
C MET A 474 50.10 4.89 -16.73
N SER A 475 49.75 5.29 -17.95
CA SER A 475 50.51 6.27 -18.74
C SER A 475 50.17 7.72 -18.42
N ASP A 476 49.20 7.95 -17.52
CA ASP A 476 48.79 9.30 -17.13
C ASP A 476 49.88 9.95 -16.27
N PRO A 477 50.35 11.18 -16.60
CA PRO A 477 51.41 11.86 -15.86
C PRO A 477 51.10 12.09 -14.38
N GLU A 478 49.82 12.24 -14.03
CA GLU A 478 49.38 12.48 -12.67
C GLU A 478 49.00 11.20 -11.93
N PHE A 479 48.33 10.26 -12.60
CA PHE A 479 47.74 9.08 -11.96
C PHE A 479 48.58 7.80 -12.10
N GLY A 480 49.53 7.74 -13.04
CA GLY A 480 50.41 6.57 -13.22
C GLY A 480 51.16 6.17 -11.94
N LYS A 481 51.43 7.13 -11.05
CA LYS A 481 52.08 6.92 -9.75
C LYS A 481 51.30 6.02 -8.77
N TYR A 482 50.02 5.76 -9.03
CA TYR A 482 49.17 4.90 -8.21
C TYR A 482 49.18 3.43 -8.67
N TYR A 483 49.94 3.10 -9.71
CA TYR A 483 50.14 1.73 -10.18
C TYR A 483 51.41 1.11 -9.58
N TYR A 484 51.34 -0.16 -9.24
CA TYR A 484 52.47 -1.00 -8.83
C TYR A 484 52.27 -2.40 -9.41
N GLU A 485 53.30 -2.94 -10.06
CA GLU A 485 53.23 -4.24 -10.77
C GLU A 485 52.05 -4.35 -11.75
N GLY A 486 51.75 -3.26 -12.46
CA GLY A 486 50.65 -3.19 -13.44
C GLY A 486 49.24 -3.13 -12.84
N ARG A 487 49.10 -3.11 -11.50
CA ARG A 487 47.80 -3.02 -10.81
C ARG A 487 47.64 -1.68 -10.11
N ILE A 488 46.43 -1.12 -10.18
CA ILE A 488 46.10 0.10 -9.42
C ILE A 488 46.05 -0.21 -7.92
N GLN A 489 46.69 0.64 -7.12
CA GLN A 489 46.84 0.42 -5.68
C GLN A 489 45.85 1.28 -4.87
N ALA A 490 45.41 2.40 -5.44
CA ALA A 490 44.42 3.28 -4.84
C ALA A 490 43.61 3.99 -5.92
N VAL A 491 42.29 3.97 -5.79
CA VAL A 491 41.39 4.84 -6.56
C VAL A 491 41.14 6.10 -5.74
N THR A 492 41.32 7.28 -6.32
CA THR A 492 41.17 8.57 -5.62
C THR A 492 40.06 9.39 -6.23
N SER A 493 39.36 10.23 -5.44
CA SER A 493 38.29 11.10 -5.97
C SER A 493 38.74 11.97 -7.15
N LYS A 494 40.03 12.32 -7.21
CA LYS A 494 40.58 13.14 -8.30
C LYS A 494 40.55 12.42 -9.65
N MET A 495 40.79 11.10 -9.68
CA MET A 495 40.68 10.28 -10.89
C MET A 495 39.26 10.32 -11.46
N ILE A 496 38.24 10.31 -10.60
CA ILE A 496 36.83 10.34 -10.99
C ILE A 496 36.47 11.74 -11.50
N THR A 497 36.94 12.80 -10.83
CA THR A 497 36.67 14.18 -11.29
C THR A 497 37.25 14.47 -12.66
N GLU A 498 38.45 13.96 -12.97
CA GLU A 498 39.09 14.18 -14.27
C GLU A 498 38.49 13.28 -15.36
N GLY A 499 38.27 12.01 -15.06
CA GLY A 499 37.65 11.06 -16.00
C GLY A 499 36.25 11.45 -16.42
N LEU A 500 35.39 11.79 -15.44
CA LEU A 500 33.99 12.16 -15.69
C LEU A 500 33.77 13.67 -15.86
N LYS A 501 34.84 14.48 -15.84
CA LYS A 501 34.80 15.95 -15.95
C LYS A 501 33.77 16.61 -15.03
N CYS A 502 33.77 16.24 -13.75
CA CYS A 502 32.80 16.70 -12.75
C CYS A 502 33.47 17.29 -11.49
N SER A 503 32.67 17.96 -10.64
CA SER A 503 33.20 18.59 -9.43
C SER A 503 33.53 17.59 -8.32
N SER A 504 34.56 17.88 -7.52
CA SER A 504 34.94 17.08 -6.34
C SER A 504 33.80 16.95 -5.33
N LYS A 505 33.04 18.04 -5.13
CA LYS A 505 31.84 18.06 -4.27
C LYS A 505 30.78 17.08 -4.77
N SER A 506 30.61 16.96 -6.08
CA SER A 506 29.67 16.02 -6.68
C SER A 506 30.11 14.58 -6.44
N VAL A 507 31.39 14.26 -6.65
CA VAL A 507 31.96 12.93 -6.38
C VAL A 507 31.79 12.53 -4.91
N SER A 508 32.15 13.42 -3.98
CA SER A 508 31.99 13.15 -2.56
C SER A 508 30.54 12.97 -2.14
N ARG A 509 29.61 13.75 -2.70
CA ARG A 509 28.18 13.62 -2.39
C ARG A 509 27.61 12.29 -2.90
N ALA A 510 27.89 11.94 -4.15
CA ALA A 510 27.33 10.74 -4.77
C ALA A 510 27.91 9.45 -4.15
N LEU A 511 29.24 9.32 -4.12
CA LEU A 511 29.90 8.13 -3.57
C LEU A 511 29.69 8.03 -2.05
N GLY A 512 29.67 9.16 -1.35
CA GLY A 512 29.32 9.20 0.08
C GLY A 512 27.86 8.79 0.32
N GLY A 513 26.93 9.19 -0.57
CA GLY A 513 25.52 8.85 -0.50
C GLY A 513 25.23 7.36 -0.62
N ILE A 514 26.05 6.61 -1.37
CA ILE A 514 25.98 5.15 -1.48
C ILE A 514 26.81 4.41 -0.42
N GLY A 515 27.49 5.14 0.47
CA GLY A 515 28.22 4.58 1.61
C GLY A 515 29.69 4.24 1.35
N MET A 516 30.28 4.72 0.24
CA MET A 516 31.74 4.72 0.08
C MET A 516 32.35 5.80 0.95
N VAL A 517 33.59 5.58 1.40
CA VAL A 517 34.31 6.49 2.28
C VAL A 517 35.65 6.88 1.66
N SER A 518 36.13 8.09 1.99
CA SER A 518 37.46 8.55 1.60
C SER A 518 38.38 8.55 2.82
N ARG A 519 39.36 7.65 2.85
CA ARG A 519 40.27 7.44 3.99
C ARG A 519 41.73 7.50 3.56
N GLN A 520 42.63 7.79 4.51
CA GLN A 520 44.08 7.71 4.29
C GLN A 520 44.49 6.25 4.32
N LYS A 521 45.02 5.75 3.20
CA LYS A 521 45.49 4.37 3.00
C LYS A 521 46.98 4.37 2.71
N ARG A 522 47.73 3.49 3.37
CA ARG A 522 49.12 3.21 3.03
C ARG A 522 49.15 2.30 1.82
N VAL A 523 49.74 2.76 0.73
CA VAL A 523 49.84 1.96 -0.51
C VAL A 523 51.27 1.93 -1.03
N GLN A 524 51.62 0.81 -1.65
CA GLN A 524 52.89 0.64 -2.35
C GLN A 524 52.81 1.39 -3.68
N THR A 525 53.84 2.15 -4.03
CA THR A 525 53.97 2.79 -5.35
C THR A 525 55.33 2.46 -5.94
N ALA A 526 55.53 2.74 -7.23
CA ALA A 526 56.83 2.59 -7.89
C ALA A 526 57.98 3.38 -7.19
N HIS A 527 57.63 4.37 -6.34
CA HIS A 527 58.57 5.21 -5.61
C HIS A 527 58.57 4.96 -4.08
N GLY A 528 58.05 3.81 -3.63
CA GLY A 528 57.96 3.41 -2.23
C GLY A 528 56.56 3.55 -1.62
N ILE A 529 56.45 3.38 -0.30
CA ILE A 529 55.17 3.43 0.43
C ILE A 529 54.73 4.88 0.61
N LYS A 530 53.49 5.21 0.22
CA LYS A 530 52.89 6.53 0.41
C LYS A 530 51.54 6.44 1.12
N ASN A 531 51.21 7.48 1.90
CA ASN A 531 49.87 7.69 2.42
C ASN A 531 49.04 8.44 1.38
N ILE A 532 47.97 7.82 0.91
CA ILE A 532 47.11 8.34 -0.15
C ILE A 532 45.68 8.34 0.33
N ARG A 533 44.95 9.42 0.03
CA ARG A 533 43.52 9.50 0.33
C ARG A 533 42.73 8.74 -0.74
N ALA A 534 42.43 7.48 -0.46
CA ALA A 534 41.75 6.55 -1.36
C ALA A 534 40.24 6.48 -1.07
N LEU A 535 39.48 6.12 -2.10
CA LEU A 535 38.09 5.69 -1.97
C LEU A 535 38.07 4.23 -1.53
N GLU A 536 37.26 3.94 -0.53
CA GLU A 536 37.14 2.63 0.08
C GLU A 536 35.68 2.26 0.34
N ILE A 537 35.44 0.96 0.40
CA ILE A 537 34.18 0.35 0.79
C ILE A 537 34.39 -0.24 2.18
N PRO A 538 33.61 0.22 3.19
CA PRO A 538 33.90 -0.13 4.59
C PRO A 538 33.94 -1.63 4.87
N ASN A 539 32.99 -2.39 4.35
CA ASN A 539 32.83 -3.81 4.63
C ASN A 539 32.11 -4.56 3.50
N ARG A 540 32.12 -5.90 3.56
CA ARG A 540 31.52 -6.78 2.54
C ARG A 540 30.01 -6.59 2.40
N ARG A 541 29.28 -6.35 3.50
CA ARG A 541 27.83 -6.09 3.44
C ARG A 541 27.53 -4.86 2.57
N LYS A 542 28.31 -3.79 2.74
CA LYS A 542 28.16 -2.57 1.93
C LYS A 542 28.56 -2.80 0.47
N TRP A 543 29.58 -3.61 0.20
CA TRP A 543 29.91 -4.03 -1.18
C TRP A 543 28.72 -4.70 -1.86
N LEU A 544 28.16 -5.74 -1.23
CA LEU A 544 27.01 -6.46 -1.78
C LEU A 544 25.80 -5.55 -1.98
N GLU A 545 25.53 -4.63 -1.07
CA GLU A 545 24.46 -3.64 -1.21
C GLU A 545 24.68 -2.70 -2.41
N ILE A 546 25.89 -2.18 -2.59
CA ILE A 546 26.20 -1.29 -3.72
C ILE A 546 26.11 -2.07 -5.04
N MET A 547 26.70 -3.26 -5.12
CA MET A 547 26.66 -4.10 -6.31
C MET A 547 25.23 -4.52 -6.67
N GLN A 548 24.41 -4.91 -5.70
CA GLN A 548 23.02 -5.27 -5.96
C GLN A 548 22.19 -4.10 -6.50
N ARG A 549 22.57 -2.85 -6.20
CA ARG A 549 21.77 -1.67 -6.52
C ARG A 549 22.26 -0.87 -7.73
N TYR A 550 23.57 -0.78 -7.96
CA TYR A 550 24.18 0.14 -8.93
C TYR A 550 25.04 -0.55 -9.99
N TYR A 551 25.33 -1.85 -9.84
CA TYR A 551 26.01 -2.62 -10.88
C TYR A 551 24.98 -3.32 -11.77
N TYR A 552 25.15 -3.16 -13.09
CA TYR A 552 24.35 -3.81 -14.10
C TYR A 552 25.26 -4.30 -15.22
N ASP A 553 25.15 -5.58 -15.55
CA ASP A 553 25.88 -6.25 -16.61
C ASP A 553 24.86 -6.99 -17.49
N GLU A 554 24.81 -6.63 -18.77
CA GLU A 554 23.89 -7.21 -19.75
C GLU A 554 24.16 -8.71 -19.99
N SER A 555 25.38 -9.18 -19.72
CA SER A 555 25.75 -10.59 -19.89
C SER A 555 25.32 -11.49 -18.73
N GLY A 556 24.81 -10.91 -17.63
CA GLY A 556 24.36 -11.66 -16.46
C GLY A 556 25.50 -12.33 -15.67
N GLY A 557 26.72 -11.80 -15.76
CA GLY A 557 27.89 -12.33 -15.05
C GLY A 557 27.77 -12.33 -13.53
N GLU A 558 28.61 -13.13 -12.86
CA GLU A 558 28.70 -13.13 -11.40
C GLU A 558 29.17 -11.76 -10.88
N ILE A 559 28.66 -11.35 -9.71
CA ILE A 559 29.10 -10.13 -9.05
C ILE A 559 30.59 -10.28 -8.70
N PRO A 560 31.49 -9.42 -9.22
CA PRO A 560 32.91 -9.52 -8.91
C PRO A 560 33.18 -9.35 -7.41
N ASP A 561 34.26 -9.96 -6.94
CA ASP A 561 34.78 -9.69 -5.60
C ASP A 561 35.30 -8.24 -5.51
N CYS A 562 35.14 -7.62 -4.34
CA CYS A 562 35.63 -6.26 -4.12
C CYS A 562 37.14 -6.17 -4.35
N PRO A 563 37.62 -5.32 -5.28
CA PRO A 563 39.05 -5.13 -5.54
C PRO A 563 39.82 -4.68 -4.29
N GLU A 564 41.03 -5.19 -4.09
CA GLU A 564 41.85 -4.90 -2.89
C GLU A 564 42.11 -3.40 -2.69
N CYS A 565 42.25 -2.65 -3.79
CA CYS A 565 42.45 -1.22 -3.76
C CYS A 565 41.24 -0.47 -3.14
N LEU A 566 40.02 -1.03 -3.24
CA LEU A 566 38.78 -0.48 -2.67
C LEU A 566 38.43 -1.05 -1.30
N ARG A 567 39.08 -2.11 -0.81
CA ARG A 567 38.79 -2.68 0.51
C ARG A 567 39.19 -1.71 1.63
N GLY A 568 38.23 -1.39 2.50
CA GLY A 568 38.47 -0.67 3.76
C GLY A 568 39.02 -1.59 4.87
N PRO A 569 39.40 -1.04 6.03
CA PRO A 569 40.03 -1.81 7.11
C PRO A 569 39.10 -2.82 7.79
N GLU A 570 37.78 -2.60 7.73
CA GLU A 570 36.75 -3.51 8.26
C GLU A 570 36.29 -4.53 7.21
N TYR A 571 36.90 -4.52 6.02
CA TYR A 571 36.65 -5.48 4.95
C TYR A 571 37.39 -6.77 5.27
N GLN A 572 36.82 -7.57 6.18
CA GLN A 572 37.40 -8.85 6.57
C GLN A 572 37.51 -9.80 5.37
N VAL A 573 38.72 -10.28 5.14
CA VAL A 573 38.97 -11.48 4.33
C VAL A 573 38.76 -12.67 5.27
N LEU A 574 37.98 -13.66 4.84
CA LEU A 574 37.54 -14.86 5.58
C LEU A 574 38.57 -15.58 6.47
N GLN A 575 39.88 -15.31 6.32
CA GLN A 575 40.94 -16.02 7.04
C GLN A 575 41.14 -15.60 8.51
N THR A 576 40.64 -14.45 8.96
CA THR A 576 40.97 -13.93 10.31
C THR A 576 39.96 -14.31 11.40
N GLU A 577 38.74 -14.73 11.06
CA GLU A 577 37.77 -15.23 12.06
C GLU A 577 38.16 -16.60 12.62
N MET A 578 38.93 -17.41 11.87
CA MET A 578 39.41 -18.72 12.32
C MET A 578 40.47 -18.62 13.44
N ALA A 579 41.31 -17.58 13.45
CA ALA A 579 42.40 -17.44 14.42
C ALA A 579 41.95 -16.87 15.78
N GLY A 580 40.86 -16.10 15.82
CA GLY A 580 40.31 -15.54 17.06
C GLY A 580 39.66 -16.59 17.96
N ILE A 581 39.04 -17.60 17.34
CA ILE A 581 38.31 -18.68 18.04
C ILE A 581 39.28 -19.70 18.68
N GLU A 582 40.47 -19.93 18.09
CA GLU A 582 41.49 -20.83 18.66
C GLU A 582 42.11 -20.31 19.98
N SER A 583 41.98 -19.02 20.28
CA SER A 583 42.53 -18.42 21.51
C SER A 583 41.64 -18.59 22.75
N PHE A 584 40.35 -18.92 22.57
CA PHE A 584 39.39 -19.12 23.67
C PHE A 584 39.27 -20.59 24.11
N THR A 585 39.94 -21.54 23.44
CA THR A 585 39.77 -22.98 23.66
C THR A 585 40.97 -23.69 24.26
N LYS A 586 42.04 -22.98 24.67
CA LYS A 586 43.10 -23.60 25.49
C LYS A 586 42.72 -23.58 26.97
N PRO A 587 42.45 -24.74 27.60
CA PRO A 587 42.35 -24.82 29.05
C PRO A 587 43.76 -24.63 29.61
N THR A 588 43.93 -23.62 30.47
CA THR A 588 45.04 -23.57 31.42
C THR A 588 45.02 -24.85 32.25
N GLY A 589 46.16 -25.54 32.30
CA GLY A 589 46.30 -26.92 32.75
C GLY A 589 45.80 -27.21 34.17
N GLY A 590 45.44 -28.48 34.37
CA GLY A 590 45.12 -29.07 35.66
C GLY A 590 44.80 -30.56 35.52
N ASP A 591 45.79 -31.38 35.85
CA ASP A 591 45.72 -32.78 36.28
C ASP A 591 45.04 -33.85 35.43
N ALA A 592 45.88 -34.58 34.69
CA ALA A 592 45.65 -35.94 34.28
C ALA A 592 45.87 -36.90 35.46
N GLN A 593 44.91 -37.79 35.74
CA GLN A 593 45.21 -39.11 36.31
C GLN A 593 44.10 -40.13 36.00
N ARG A 594 44.51 -41.20 35.28
CA ARG A 594 44.16 -42.63 35.51
C ARG A 594 42.69 -43.05 35.19
N PHE A 595 42.36 -44.16 34.51
CA PHE A 595 42.97 -45.48 34.36
C PHE A 595 42.26 -46.27 33.21
N SER A 596 43.06 -47.04 32.45
CA SER A 596 42.79 -48.38 31.86
C SER A 596 41.57 -48.73 30.95
N LYS A 597 41.91 -49.05 29.68
CA LYS A 597 41.31 -50.09 28.78
C LYS A 597 41.60 -51.53 29.31
N PRO A 598 41.08 -52.69 28.80
CA PRO A 598 40.81 -53.06 27.36
C PRO A 598 39.65 -54.07 27.03
N GLY A 599 39.20 -54.10 25.76
CA GLY A 599 39.24 -55.29 24.86
C GLY A 599 37.81 -55.72 24.50
N ASP A 600 37.36 -56.21 23.35
CA ASP A 600 37.84 -56.67 22.03
C ASP A 600 36.71 -56.25 21.03
N GLY A 601 36.80 -56.11 19.71
CA GLY A 601 37.63 -56.69 18.65
C GLY A 601 36.71 -56.75 17.40
N LEU A 602 37.14 -56.19 16.27
CA LEU A 602 36.92 -56.65 14.89
C LEU A 602 37.29 -55.54 13.87
N VAL A 603 37.91 -56.00 12.80
CA VAL A 603 38.64 -55.29 11.75
C VAL A 603 37.78 -54.30 10.94
N GLN A 604 38.27 -53.06 10.79
CA GLN A 604 37.76 -52.05 9.85
C GLN A 604 38.54 -52.10 8.51
N PRO A 605 37.90 -51.86 7.36
CA PRO A 605 38.55 -51.27 6.20
C PRO A 605 38.16 -49.80 6.04
N ALA A 606 39.19 -48.94 6.01
CA ALA A 606 39.26 -47.58 5.47
C ALA A 606 38.00 -46.68 5.53
N HIS A 607 37.95 -45.78 6.53
CA HIS A 607 37.19 -44.54 6.44
C HIS A 607 38.15 -43.39 6.09
N GLU A 608 37.98 -42.82 4.90
CA GLU A 608 38.48 -41.49 4.57
C GLU A 608 37.84 -40.43 5.48
N ASN A 609 38.69 -39.51 5.93
CA ASN A 609 38.37 -38.39 6.81
C ASN A 609 37.34 -37.43 6.18
N THR A 610 36.17 -37.31 6.80
CA THR A 610 35.33 -36.10 6.69
C THR A 610 34.63 -35.81 8.01
N SER A 611 35.29 -35.08 8.91
CA SER A 611 34.62 -34.34 9.99
C SER A 611 34.53 -32.87 9.58
N ARG A 612 33.49 -32.48 8.84
CA ARG A 612 33.06 -31.08 8.82
C ARG A 612 32.42 -30.77 10.16
N ALA A 613 32.89 -29.73 10.82
CA ALA A 613 32.42 -29.35 12.15
C ALA A 613 31.07 -28.63 12.07
N LEU A 614 30.37 -28.57 13.20
CA LEU A 614 29.01 -28.08 13.44
C LEU A 614 28.69 -26.62 12.99
N SER A 615 29.61 -25.92 12.32
CA SER A 615 29.53 -24.48 12.00
C SER A 615 29.69 -24.13 10.51
N ASP A 616 29.79 -25.11 9.61
CA ASP A 616 30.24 -24.87 8.23
C ASP A 616 29.12 -24.65 7.19
N PHE A 617 27.85 -24.64 7.58
CA PHE A 617 26.73 -24.42 6.66
C PHE A 617 26.19 -23.00 6.81
N THR A 618 26.10 -22.25 5.71
CA THR A 618 25.61 -20.86 5.73
C THR A 618 24.15 -20.73 5.34
N ILE A 619 23.62 -21.68 4.55
CA ILE A 619 22.21 -21.71 4.13
C ILE A 619 21.64 -23.14 4.22
N PHE A 620 20.32 -23.26 4.41
CA PHE A 620 19.63 -24.56 4.49
C PHE A 620 19.94 -25.51 3.32
N GLN A 621 20.13 -24.94 2.12
CA GLN A 621 20.39 -25.69 0.90
C GLN A 621 21.66 -26.55 1.00
N GLU A 622 22.72 -26.02 1.59
CA GLU A 622 24.00 -26.73 1.78
C GLU A 622 23.88 -27.83 2.83
N PHE A 623 23.14 -27.54 3.92
CA PHE A 623 22.81 -28.51 4.96
C PHE A 623 21.98 -29.68 4.40
N ALA A 624 20.96 -29.37 3.60
CA ALA A 624 20.07 -30.35 2.98
C ALA A 624 20.85 -31.29 2.05
N VAL A 625 21.64 -30.74 1.13
CA VAL A 625 22.47 -31.51 0.20
C VAL A 625 23.47 -32.40 0.95
N TYR A 626 24.14 -31.87 1.99
CA TYR A 626 25.09 -32.65 2.79
C TYR A 626 24.44 -33.83 3.52
N HIS A 627 23.19 -33.66 3.96
CA HIS A 627 22.44 -34.70 4.65
C HIS A 627 21.57 -35.56 3.73
N GLY A 628 21.65 -35.39 2.40
CA GLY A 628 20.90 -36.19 1.42
C GLY A 628 19.42 -35.81 1.27
N MET A 629 19.06 -34.57 1.60
CA MET A 629 17.72 -34.00 1.48
C MET A 629 17.61 -33.09 0.25
N SER A 630 16.39 -32.90 -0.27
CA SER A 630 16.16 -31.93 -1.36
C SER A 630 16.46 -30.48 -0.90
N PRO A 631 17.15 -29.67 -1.72
CA PRO A 631 17.44 -28.26 -1.42
C PRO A 631 16.19 -27.38 -1.27
N ASP A 632 15.07 -27.77 -1.89
CA ASP A 632 13.81 -27.03 -1.94
C ASP A 632 12.75 -27.55 -0.95
N LEU A 633 13.15 -28.34 0.06
CA LEU A 633 12.25 -28.97 1.02
C LEU A 633 11.39 -27.91 1.77
N PRO A 634 10.04 -27.95 1.68
CA PRO A 634 9.19 -27.13 2.54
C PRO A 634 9.23 -27.69 3.97
N VAL A 635 10.11 -27.12 4.79
CA VAL A 635 10.45 -27.57 6.15
C VAL A 635 9.20 -27.76 7.05
N HIS A 636 8.15 -26.95 6.87
CA HIS A 636 6.92 -27.02 7.66
C HIS A 636 6.06 -28.28 7.39
N ALA A 637 6.24 -28.95 6.25
CA ALA A 637 5.51 -30.18 5.95
C ALA A 637 6.12 -31.42 6.63
N TYR A 638 7.42 -31.37 6.99
CA TYR A 638 8.20 -32.54 7.41
C TYR A 638 8.88 -32.41 8.78
N VAL A 639 8.85 -31.22 9.39
CA VAL A 639 9.39 -30.99 10.74
C VAL A 639 8.26 -31.01 11.76
N PRO A 640 8.36 -31.83 12.83
CA PRO A 640 7.43 -31.75 13.96
C PRO A 640 7.38 -30.32 14.50
N ILE A 641 6.16 -29.78 14.68
CA ILE A 641 5.91 -28.37 15.04
C ILE A 641 6.88 -27.94 16.15
N PRO A 642 7.70 -26.90 15.94
CA PRO A 642 8.65 -26.46 16.96
C PRO A 642 7.96 -25.86 18.20
N ASP A 643 8.57 -26.06 19.36
CA ASP A 643 8.21 -25.42 20.64
C ASP A 643 9.03 -24.14 20.78
N GLU A 644 8.39 -22.99 20.55
CA GLU A 644 9.05 -21.68 20.43
C GLU A 644 9.62 -21.15 21.75
N ASP A 645 9.11 -21.65 22.88
CA ASP A 645 9.44 -21.15 24.23
C ASP A 645 10.76 -21.70 24.80
N ARG A 646 11.49 -22.54 24.05
CA ARG A 646 12.74 -23.15 24.52
C ARG A 646 13.96 -22.26 24.27
N THR A 647 14.56 -21.82 25.36
CA THR A 647 15.60 -20.79 25.37
C THR A 647 17.05 -21.29 25.30
N GLU A 648 17.33 -22.59 25.42
CA GLU A 648 18.71 -23.12 25.39
C GLU A 648 18.84 -24.51 24.70
N LEU A 649 20.08 -25.03 24.59
CA LEU A 649 20.68 -26.19 23.85
C LEU A 649 19.88 -27.53 23.76
N TYR A 650 18.61 -27.47 23.38
CA TYR A 650 17.70 -28.59 23.23
C TYR A 650 17.14 -28.64 21.82
N CYS A 651 16.71 -29.84 21.39
CA CYS A 651 15.91 -29.96 20.19
C CYS A 651 14.60 -29.18 20.33
N ARG A 652 14.31 -28.34 19.32
CA ARG A 652 13.12 -27.50 19.29
C ARG A 652 11.85 -28.20 18.83
N CYS A 653 11.90 -29.46 18.40
CA CYS A 653 10.69 -30.22 18.05
C CYS A 653 9.80 -30.45 19.29
N LYS A 654 8.51 -30.16 19.17
CA LYS A 654 7.52 -30.33 20.25
C LYS A 654 7.51 -31.77 20.78
N GLY A 655 7.60 -31.91 22.10
CA GLY A 655 7.66 -33.21 22.77
C GLY A 655 9.04 -33.88 22.79
N CYS A 656 10.07 -33.29 22.18
CA CYS A 656 11.44 -33.80 22.27
C CYS A 656 12.06 -33.51 23.64
N THR A 657 12.82 -34.47 24.20
CA THR A 657 13.59 -34.30 25.45
C THR A 657 15.10 -34.39 25.24
N ALA A 658 15.57 -34.46 23.99
CA ALA A 658 16.98 -34.59 23.65
C ALA A 658 17.76 -33.30 23.96
N SER A 659 18.88 -33.45 24.67
CA SER A 659 19.83 -32.38 25.00
C SER A 659 21.21 -32.69 24.44
N THR A 660 22.03 -31.66 24.28
CA THR A 660 23.41 -31.75 23.78
C THR A 660 24.32 -32.70 24.56
N ARG A 661 23.95 -33.13 25.78
CA ARG A 661 24.75 -34.04 26.60
C ARG A 661 24.58 -35.52 26.26
N SER A 662 23.52 -35.91 25.55
CA SER A 662 23.24 -37.32 25.22
C SER A 662 22.98 -37.59 23.74
N SER A 663 22.76 -36.55 22.92
CA SER A 663 22.35 -36.66 21.53
C SER A 663 23.13 -35.69 20.64
N ALA A 664 23.54 -36.11 19.44
CA ALA A 664 24.08 -35.20 18.44
C ALA A 664 23.00 -34.19 18.02
N MET A 665 23.30 -32.90 18.16
CA MET A 665 22.43 -31.78 17.83
C MET A 665 22.92 -31.11 16.56
N PHE A 666 22.02 -30.90 15.60
CA PHE A 666 22.29 -30.32 14.29
C PHE A 666 21.71 -28.92 14.21
N TRP A 667 22.53 -27.99 13.73
CA TRP A 667 22.14 -26.61 13.51
C TRP A 667 21.66 -26.40 12.08
N ILE A 668 20.51 -25.73 11.91
CA ILE A 668 19.91 -25.47 10.60
C ILE A 668 20.05 -23.98 10.27
N PRO A 669 20.84 -23.59 9.25
CA PRO A 669 21.08 -22.18 8.91
C PRO A 669 19.88 -21.43 8.34
N ASP A 670 19.80 -20.12 8.60
CA ASP A 670 18.85 -19.15 8.01
C ASP A 670 17.36 -19.51 8.11
N ARG A 671 16.99 -20.23 9.18
CA ARG A 671 15.59 -20.54 9.52
C ARG A 671 15.24 -19.99 10.93
N PRO A 672 13.97 -20.00 11.34
CA PRO A 672 13.59 -19.43 12.65
C PRO A 672 13.82 -20.38 13.84
N TYR A 673 14.25 -21.64 13.63
CA TYR A 673 14.31 -22.68 14.67
C TYR A 673 15.51 -23.62 14.46
N ASN A 674 16.69 -23.19 14.90
CA ASN A 674 17.95 -23.68 14.35
C ASN A 674 18.53 -24.94 15.02
N GLN A 675 17.76 -25.77 15.74
CA GLN A 675 18.33 -26.94 16.47
C GLN A 675 17.43 -28.18 16.45
N VAL A 676 17.90 -29.27 15.83
CA VAL A 676 17.24 -30.60 15.80
C VAL A 676 18.19 -31.70 16.25
N CYS A 677 17.70 -32.75 16.91
CA CYS A 677 18.54 -33.90 17.26
C CYS A 677 18.63 -34.91 16.11
N GLN A 678 19.63 -35.81 16.15
CA GLN A 678 19.81 -36.88 15.15
C GLN A 678 18.51 -37.66 14.86
N LYS A 679 17.74 -38.01 15.90
CA LYS A 679 16.48 -38.75 15.74
C LYS A 679 15.49 -38.02 14.82
N HIS A 680 15.27 -36.73 15.07
CA HIS A 680 14.36 -35.93 14.24
C HIS A 680 14.93 -35.66 12.85
N LEU A 681 16.26 -35.57 12.72
CA LEU A 681 16.91 -35.50 11.42
C LEU A 681 16.68 -36.77 10.59
N ASP A 682 16.78 -37.94 11.20
CA ASP A 682 16.56 -39.23 10.53
C ASP A 682 15.08 -39.44 10.19
N GLU A 683 14.15 -39.01 11.05
CA GLU A 683 12.71 -38.99 10.74
C GLU A 683 12.40 -38.10 9.52
N MET A 684 13.04 -36.92 9.42
CA MET A 684 12.92 -36.06 8.24
C MET A 684 13.41 -36.75 6.96
N LYS A 685 14.55 -37.46 7.02
CA LYS A 685 15.06 -38.24 5.88
C LYS A 685 14.11 -39.35 5.48
N TYR A 686 13.64 -40.13 6.46
CA TYR A 686 12.74 -41.25 6.22
C TYR A 686 11.40 -40.82 5.61
N LEU A 687 10.79 -39.72 6.09
CA LEU A 687 9.56 -39.18 5.52
C LEU A 687 9.76 -38.70 4.08
N TYR A 688 10.90 -38.06 3.80
CA TYR A 688 11.27 -37.64 2.45
C TYR A 688 11.43 -38.83 1.49
N GLU A 689 12.17 -39.87 1.89
CA GLU A 689 12.38 -41.09 1.11
C GLU A 689 11.08 -41.85 0.84
N LYS A 690 10.12 -41.79 1.77
CA LYS A 690 8.80 -42.44 1.63
C LYS A 690 7.87 -41.73 0.63
N GLU A 691 7.91 -40.40 0.57
CA GLU A 691 7.09 -39.61 -0.37
C GLU A 691 7.75 -39.44 -1.74
N ASN A 692 9.05 -39.69 -1.85
CA ASN A 692 9.81 -39.67 -3.10
C ASN A 692 10.54 -41.01 -3.31
N PRO A 693 9.82 -42.14 -3.47
CA PRO A 693 10.46 -43.37 -3.90
C PRO A 693 11.00 -43.15 -5.32
N LEU A 694 12.31 -43.37 -5.50
CA LEU A 694 13.01 -43.28 -6.79
C LEU A 694 12.24 -43.92 -7.95
#